data_AF-A0A9D4SGQ7-F1
#
_entry.id   AF-A0A9D4SGQ7-F1
#
_cell.length_a   1.000
_cell.length_b   1.000
_cell.length_c   1.000
_cell.angle_alpha   90.00
_cell.angle_beta   90.00
_cell.angle_gamma   90.00
#
_symmetry.space_group_name_H-M   'P 1'
#
loop_
_entity.id
_entity.type
_entity.pdbx_description
1 polymer ?
#
loop_
_entity_poly.entity_id
_entity_poly.type
_entity_poly.pdbx_seq_one_letter_code
_entity_poly.pdbx_strand_id
1 'polypeptide(L)'
;MSDLLTTMPSSTDLNESSLNNSEDKKDSILQLFQYDLDRHRMREVWDMFNRVVVTEIHNNGSYIVWDLVPIICQRLRGLSEFRFKTFSMCRQILLDLCEICNPKELLIIYLSELENDLNITRYSKRKDPNQEQPSSSSTAVNDENDDDVEDIEITDSNCFKALLKPFEVILLKLPKKRNETLKSVLSSLNEHISRLSLSSITKYNPETDDRFKLMLDPVVNNLNSVLSMYVDFLETFVKERITLLKTLLLMLEYPLKYMDLYRVNGKESIIQGIKQAGTNLSALFNEDFITSRMIAVKIVRLISSLHSNFYTLLSRTDLITSPEDVESNSDCSDVYLSQTNFQSAMSILSYLLATESELSPSNFMPRVYTHVYNLGIYLPYIQNLVEDQQFFVYEKGLHLLAAMLAHIKEESLEANFLDLLRQHPIEKSLTSIMVFALDKHSRTTALLLFKQLVNCFEPSGRYKILYSILSQSRQHAGFQGVAIQMYKDFVFEHQVYQGSNLHRMIRSVIAVALPQDANSDLLERNDLIFGLLNFLRYIMIRDIRHQNHTRIWDVAIVIQENFLKPLHEALELSRISCKLELCKLKDMKLKMNKNDHQQQLVGKGNKKKKGQNHHSSKIDQSVVIYPNEKPIQWPEMTIEQEHKQIMFALQNFDLIESIHTRLKEIIDEQQQQQPQ
;
A
#
# COMPACT_ATOMS: atom_id res chain seq x y z
N MET A 1 -11.31 61.91 0.18
CA MET A 1 -9.83 61.83 0.18
C MET A 1 -9.45 60.67 -0.73
N SER A 2 -9.62 60.69 -2.05
CA SER A 2 -9.30 61.75 -3.03
C SER A 2 -7.92 62.34 -2.78
N ASP A 3 -6.89 61.55 -3.08
CA ASP A 3 -5.69 61.97 -3.84
C ASP A 3 -4.58 60.94 -3.64
N LEU A 4 -4.41 60.08 -4.67
CA LEU A 4 -3.22 59.31 -5.08
C LEU A 4 -3.68 58.14 -5.98
N LEU A 5 -4.44 58.48 -7.02
CA LEU A 5 -4.58 57.64 -8.21
C LEU A 5 -3.42 58.00 -9.12
N THR A 6 -2.26 57.37 -8.92
CA THR A 6 -1.20 57.38 -9.92
C THR A 6 -1.70 56.51 -11.07
N THR A 7 -2.18 57.15 -12.13
CA THR A 7 -2.51 56.52 -13.40
C THR A 7 -1.25 55.87 -13.97
N MET A 8 -1.20 54.53 -13.97
CA MET A 8 -0.17 53.78 -14.70
C MET A 8 -0.31 54.05 -16.20
N PRO A 9 0.81 54.23 -16.94
CA PRO A 9 0.77 54.53 -18.37
C PRO A 9 0.11 53.40 -19.15
N SER A 10 -0.60 53.77 -20.22
CA SER A 10 -1.24 52.82 -21.13
C SER A 10 -0.18 52.11 -21.99
N SER A 11 -0.51 50.94 -22.57
CA SER A 11 0.41 50.18 -23.45
C SER A 11 0.94 50.98 -24.65
N THR A 12 0.30 52.10 -24.98
CA THR A 12 0.72 53.06 -26.01
C THR A 12 1.78 54.06 -25.54
N ASP A 13 1.90 54.34 -24.24
CA ASP A 13 2.79 55.38 -23.70
C ASP A 13 4.23 54.89 -23.44
N LEU A 14 4.47 53.58 -23.45
CA LEU A 14 5.80 52.98 -23.22
C LEU A 14 6.74 53.02 -24.44
N ASN A 15 6.22 53.37 -25.63
CA ASN A 15 7.02 53.52 -26.84
C ASN A 15 7.63 54.92 -27.00
N GLU A 16 7.14 55.92 -26.29
CA GLU A 16 7.61 57.31 -26.39
C GLU A 16 7.64 57.99 -25.02
N SER A 17 8.66 57.70 -24.21
CA SER A 17 9.19 58.69 -23.25
C SER A 17 10.50 58.24 -22.59
N SER A 18 11.31 59.24 -22.27
CA SER A 18 12.65 59.24 -21.71
C SER A 18 12.83 58.37 -20.45
N LEU A 19 13.23 57.11 -20.62
CA LEU A 19 13.83 56.27 -19.58
C LEU A 19 15.33 56.19 -19.86
N ASN A 20 16.14 56.92 -19.09
CA ASN A 20 17.57 57.10 -19.33
C ASN A 20 18.44 55.90 -18.90
N ASN A 21 17.86 54.77 -18.48
CA ASN A 21 18.55 53.51 -18.21
C ASN A 21 17.76 52.33 -18.80
N SER A 22 18.47 51.38 -19.41
CA SER A 22 17.88 50.15 -19.98
C SER A 22 17.18 49.28 -18.93
N GLU A 23 17.58 49.38 -17.66
CA GLU A 23 17.06 48.60 -16.53
C GLU A 23 15.70 49.15 -16.05
N ASP A 24 15.57 50.47 -15.88
CA ASP A 24 14.30 51.13 -15.51
C ASP A 24 13.18 50.89 -16.55
N LYS A 25 13.55 50.81 -17.84
CA LYS A 25 12.62 50.49 -18.92
C LYS A 25 12.14 49.04 -18.85
N LYS A 26 13.05 48.09 -18.61
CA LYS A 26 12.74 46.68 -18.44
C LYS A 26 11.77 46.47 -17.27
N ASP A 27 12.07 47.06 -16.12
CA ASP A 27 11.24 46.91 -14.91
C ASP A 27 9.83 47.47 -15.11
N SER A 28 9.71 48.61 -15.80
CA SER A 28 8.41 49.20 -16.13
C SER A 28 7.56 48.28 -17.03
N ILE A 29 8.18 47.65 -18.04
CA ILE A 29 7.50 46.68 -18.92
C ILE A 29 7.04 45.46 -18.12
N LEU A 30 7.91 44.90 -17.28
CA LEU A 30 7.61 43.71 -16.48
C LEU A 30 6.53 43.97 -15.42
N GLN A 31 6.54 45.13 -14.77
CA GLN A 31 5.51 45.51 -13.80
C GLN A 31 4.14 45.65 -14.45
N LEU A 32 4.05 46.28 -15.63
CA LEU A 32 2.79 46.39 -16.35
C LEU A 32 2.31 45.01 -16.84
N PHE A 33 3.24 44.17 -17.32
CA PHE A 33 2.96 42.79 -17.70
C PHE A 33 2.40 41.98 -16.54
N GLN A 34 3.04 42.01 -15.39
CA GLN A 34 2.56 41.34 -14.19
C GLN A 34 1.20 41.87 -13.76
N TYR A 35 0.98 43.19 -13.79
CA TYR A 35 -0.29 43.80 -13.41
C TYR A 35 -1.47 43.32 -14.27
N ASP A 36 -1.33 43.32 -15.60
CA ASP A 36 -2.40 42.86 -16.49
C ASP A 36 -2.58 41.33 -16.41
N LEU A 37 -1.48 40.59 -16.22
CA LEU A 37 -1.50 39.15 -16.04
C LEU A 37 -2.28 38.76 -14.77
N ASP A 38 -2.03 39.42 -13.65
CA ASP A 38 -2.70 39.19 -12.37
C ASP A 38 -4.20 39.52 -12.41
N ARG A 39 -4.58 40.51 -13.23
CA ARG A 39 -5.99 40.88 -13.45
C ARG A 39 -6.69 40.07 -14.52
N HIS A 40 -6.03 39.06 -15.07
CA HIS A 40 -6.52 38.20 -16.14
C HIS A 40 -6.87 38.94 -17.45
N ARG A 41 -6.21 40.08 -17.71
CA ARG A 41 -6.38 40.90 -18.91
C ARG A 41 -5.58 40.34 -20.09
N MET A 42 -5.99 39.16 -20.56
CA MET A 42 -5.21 38.37 -21.52
C MET A 42 -5.04 39.03 -22.90
N ARG A 43 -5.89 39.98 -23.28
CA ARG A 43 -5.72 40.71 -24.54
C ARG A 43 -4.58 41.71 -24.43
N GLU A 44 -4.57 42.45 -23.33
CA GLU A 44 -3.57 43.45 -22.97
C GLU A 44 -2.19 42.80 -22.77
N VAL A 45 -2.15 41.66 -22.05
CA VAL A 45 -0.95 40.82 -21.91
C VAL A 45 -0.40 40.39 -23.26
N TRP A 46 -1.27 39.91 -24.15
CA TRP A 46 -0.87 39.43 -25.48
C TRP A 46 -0.38 40.56 -26.41
N ASP A 47 -1.06 41.71 -26.38
CA ASP A 47 -0.67 42.88 -27.17
C ASP A 47 0.68 43.43 -26.69
N MET A 48 0.88 43.50 -25.38
CA MET A 48 2.16 43.92 -24.79
C MET A 48 3.28 42.92 -25.10
N PHE A 49 3.00 41.61 -25.03
CA PHE A 49 3.97 40.60 -25.42
C PHE A 49 4.45 40.81 -26.87
N ASN A 50 3.52 40.85 -27.82
CA ASN A 50 3.87 40.91 -29.24
C ASN A 50 4.46 42.25 -29.68
N ARG A 51 4.00 43.38 -29.13
CA ARG A 51 4.43 44.71 -29.59
C ARG A 51 5.63 45.24 -28.83
N VAL A 52 5.72 44.96 -27.54
CA VAL A 52 6.71 45.57 -26.65
C VAL A 52 7.78 44.54 -26.29
N VAL A 53 7.40 43.41 -25.69
CA VAL A 53 8.37 42.40 -25.20
C VAL A 53 9.15 41.77 -26.34
N VAL A 54 8.49 41.33 -27.41
CA VAL A 54 9.16 40.73 -28.58
C VAL A 54 10.13 41.73 -29.22
N THR A 55 9.74 42.99 -29.35
CA THR A 55 10.62 44.05 -29.88
C THR A 55 11.84 44.27 -28.99
N GLU A 56 11.65 44.27 -27.67
CA GLU A 56 12.72 44.39 -26.69
C GLU A 56 13.70 43.21 -26.76
N ILE A 57 13.21 41.97 -26.94
CA ILE A 57 14.05 40.78 -27.14
C ILE A 57 14.91 40.92 -28.40
N HIS A 58 14.35 41.44 -29.50
CA HIS A 58 15.11 41.65 -30.73
C HIS A 58 16.18 42.74 -30.61
N ASN A 59 15.89 43.81 -29.85
CA ASN A 59 16.78 44.97 -29.73
C ASN A 59 17.88 44.77 -28.68
N ASN A 60 17.54 44.19 -27.53
CA ASN A 60 18.39 44.12 -26.33
C ASN A 60 18.71 42.68 -25.88
N GLY A 61 18.35 41.68 -26.70
CA GLY A 61 18.59 40.27 -26.41
C GLY A 61 17.62 39.68 -25.38
N SER A 62 17.85 38.42 -25.00
CA SER A 62 16.96 37.65 -24.11
C SER A 62 17.06 38.05 -22.62
N TYR A 63 17.64 39.19 -22.26
CA TYR A 63 17.83 39.61 -20.86
C TYR A 63 16.49 39.85 -20.11
N ILE A 64 15.46 40.33 -20.81
CA ILE A 64 14.11 40.49 -20.23
C ILE A 64 13.44 39.14 -19.92
N VAL A 65 13.84 38.07 -20.61
CA VAL A 65 13.21 36.75 -20.52
C VAL A 65 13.50 36.08 -19.17
N TRP A 66 14.67 36.34 -18.58
CA TRP A 66 15.08 35.82 -17.28
C TRP A 66 14.12 36.19 -16.15
N ASP A 67 13.43 37.33 -16.24
CA ASP A 67 12.45 37.78 -15.24
C ASP A 67 11.01 37.62 -15.71
N LEU A 68 10.77 37.69 -17.02
CA LEU A 68 9.44 37.46 -17.59
C LEU A 68 8.93 36.04 -17.33
N VAL A 69 9.78 35.03 -17.52
CA VAL A 69 9.39 33.63 -17.37
C VAL A 69 9.00 33.32 -15.92
N PRO A 70 9.78 33.71 -14.89
CA PRO A 70 9.36 33.61 -13.49
C PRO A 70 8.01 34.27 -13.20
N ILE A 71 7.71 35.46 -13.76
CA ILE A 71 6.39 36.12 -13.60
C ILE A 71 5.27 35.25 -14.17
N ILE A 72 5.47 34.70 -15.37
CA ILE A 72 4.48 33.82 -16.01
C ILE A 72 4.28 32.53 -15.20
N CYS A 73 5.37 31.87 -14.78
CA CYS A 73 5.35 30.65 -13.99
C CYS A 73 4.74 30.89 -12.61
N GLN A 74 5.02 32.02 -11.97
CA GLN A 74 4.39 32.43 -10.71
C GLN A 74 2.88 32.57 -10.86
N ARG A 75 2.39 33.10 -11.99
CA ARG A 75 0.95 33.17 -12.25
C ARG A 75 0.31 31.79 -12.48
N LEU A 76 1.06 30.89 -13.12
CA LEU A 76 0.60 29.52 -13.34
C LEU A 76 0.48 28.76 -12.01
N ARG A 77 1.33 29.05 -11.03
CA ARG A 77 1.24 28.52 -9.66
C ARG A 77 -0.04 29.03 -8.97
N GLY A 78 -0.86 28.12 -8.46
CA GLY A 78 -2.15 28.39 -7.82
C GLY A 78 -3.26 28.79 -8.80
N LEU A 79 -3.06 28.64 -10.11
CA LEU A 79 -4.07 29.00 -11.09
C LEU A 79 -5.29 28.08 -10.98
N SER A 80 -6.47 28.65 -10.73
CA SER A 80 -7.70 27.87 -10.62
C SER A 80 -8.03 27.14 -11.93
N GLU A 81 -8.57 25.93 -11.83
CA GLU A 81 -8.97 25.09 -12.98
C GLU A 81 -9.93 25.79 -13.96
N PHE A 82 -10.74 26.74 -13.48
CA PHE A 82 -11.69 27.51 -14.30
C PHE A 82 -11.05 28.62 -15.15
N ARG A 83 -9.74 28.85 -15.05
CA ARG A 83 -9.03 29.95 -15.75
C ARG A 83 -8.26 29.45 -16.97
N PHE A 84 -8.89 28.57 -17.75
CA PHE A 84 -8.31 27.97 -18.95
C PHE A 84 -7.71 28.98 -19.94
N LYS A 85 -8.37 30.13 -20.16
CA LYS A 85 -7.85 31.16 -21.06
C LYS A 85 -6.51 31.74 -20.61
N THR A 86 -6.32 31.92 -19.30
CA THR A 86 -5.05 32.40 -18.75
C THR A 86 -3.97 31.33 -18.89
N PHE A 87 -4.28 30.08 -18.53
CA PHE A 87 -3.36 28.96 -18.73
C PHE A 87 -2.91 28.83 -20.19
N SER A 88 -3.86 28.82 -21.12
CA SER A 88 -3.60 28.69 -22.55
C SER A 88 -2.76 29.84 -23.10
N MET A 89 -3.01 31.08 -22.64
CA MET A 89 -2.25 32.25 -23.09
C MET A 89 -0.82 32.22 -22.56
N CYS A 90 -0.63 31.94 -21.27
CA CYS A 90 0.70 31.79 -20.66
C CYS A 90 1.51 30.69 -21.37
N ARG A 91 0.90 29.53 -21.60
CA ARG A 91 1.52 28.42 -22.34
C ARG A 91 1.90 28.84 -23.76
N GLN A 92 1.04 29.58 -24.46
CA GLN A 92 1.36 30.07 -25.81
C GLN A 92 2.53 31.05 -25.80
N ILE A 93 2.58 31.99 -24.86
CA ILE A 93 3.70 32.93 -24.71
C ILE A 93 5.01 32.17 -24.47
N LEU A 94 5.01 31.15 -23.59
CA LEU A 94 6.18 30.30 -23.36
C LEU A 94 6.61 29.56 -24.63
N LEU A 95 5.66 29.10 -25.45
CA LEU A 95 5.97 28.48 -26.74
C LEU A 95 6.55 29.47 -27.76
N ASP A 96 5.99 30.68 -27.85
CA ASP A 96 6.47 31.69 -28.79
C ASP A 96 7.90 32.14 -28.44
N LEU A 97 8.24 32.20 -27.15
CA LEU A 97 9.61 32.43 -26.70
C LEU A 97 10.59 31.40 -27.27
N CYS A 98 10.18 30.13 -27.40
CA CYS A 98 11.00 29.07 -27.98
C CYS A 98 11.35 29.31 -29.45
N GLU A 99 10.57 30.11 -30.18
CA GLU A 99 10.85 30.48 -31.58
C GLU A 99 11.83 31.65 -31.70
N ILE A 100 11.85 32.54 -30.71
CA ILE A 100 12.56 33.83 -30.82
C ILE A 100 13.89 33.82 -30.04
N CYS A 101 14.00 33.04 -28.96
CA CYS A 101 15.17 33.07 -28.07
C CYS A 101 16.14 31.89 -28.30
N ASN A 102 17.33 32.01 -27.71
CA ASN A 102 18.34 30.95 -27.74
C ASN A 102 17.84 29.70 -26.95
N PRO A 103 17.77 28.51 -27.57
CA PRO A 103 17.22 27.31 -26.93
C PRO A 103 18.01 26.86 -25.70
N LYS A 104 19.31 27.13 -25.62
CA LYS A 104 20.11 26.72 -24.45
C LYS A 104 19.84 27.59 -23.22
N GLU A 105 19.67 28.89 -23.43
CA GLU A 105 19.36 29.83 -22.34
C GLU A 105 17.95 29.58 -21.81
N LEU A 106 16.97 29.45 -22.72
CA LEU A 106 15.59 29.11 -22.34
C LEU A 106 15.50 27.80 -21.58
N LEU A 107 16.27 26.79 -21.98
CA LEU A 107 16.28 25.50 -21.28
C LEU A 107 16.66 25.67 -19.81
N ILE A 108 17.70 26.46 -19.52
CA ILE A 108 18.17 26.72 -18.17
C ILE A 108 17.09 27.47 -17.38
N ILE A 109 16.46 28.49 -17.97
CA ILE A 109 15.38 29.25 -17.34
C ILE A 109 14.20 28.34 -16.99
N TYR A 110 13.77 27.47 -17.91
CA TYR A 110 12.66 26.55 -17.65
C TYR A 110 12.99 25.47 -16.63
N LEU A 111 14.22 24.95 -16.63
CA LEU A 111 14.68 24.02 -15.59
C LEU A 111 14.72 24.72 -14.22
N SER A 112 15.19 25.96 -14.14
CA SER A 112 15.19 26.70 -12.86
C SER A 112 13.77 26.95 -12.33
N GLU A 113 12.80 27.18 -13.21
CA GLU A 113 11.41 27.34 -12.77
C GLU A 113 10.78 26.03 -12.28
N LEU A 114 11.16 24.90 -12.88
CA LEU A 114 10.76 23.58 -12.40
C LEU A 114 11.41 23.26 -11.04
N GLU A 115 12.68 23.59 -10.86
CA GLU A 115 13.38 23.48 -9.57
C GLU A 115 12.79 24.42 -8.50
N ASN A 116 12.30 25.60 -8.90
CA ASN A 116 11.58 26.49 -8.00
C ASN A 116 10.28 25.82 -7.50
N ASP A 117 9.54 25.09 -8.34
CA ASP A 117 8.38 24.30 -7.88
C ASP A 117 8.79 23.24 -6.85
N LEU A 118 9.96 22.62 -7.04
CA LEU A 118 10.54 21.64 -6.12
C LEU A 118 11.05 22.26 -4.80
N ASN A 119 11.40 23.54 -4.78
CA ASN A 119 11.95 24.24 -3.62
C ASN A 119 10.88 25.03 -2.83
N ILE A 120 9.87 25.60 -3.49
CA ILE A 120 8.74 26.28 -2.82
C ILE A 120 8.01 25.31 -1.87
N THR A 121 7.92 24.03 -2.24
CA THR A 121 7.44 22.96 -1.34
C THR A 121 8.36 22.80 -0.12
N ARG A 122 9.68 22.88 -0.25
CA ARG A 122 10.62 22.79 0.90
C ARG A 122 10.53 23.97 1.89
N TYR A 123 10.25 25.19 1.42
CA TYR A 123 10.27 26.40 2.26
C TYR A 123 8.95 26.73 2.99
N SER A 124 7.81 26.15 2.59
CA SER A 124 6.52 26.37 3.27
C SER A 124 6.50 25.87 4.73
N LYS A 125 7.45 25.01 5.14
CA LYS A 125 7.63 24.56 6.53
C LYS A 125 8.27 25.61 7.48
N ARG A 126 8.93 26.66 6.96
CA ARG A 126 9.66 27.65 7.82
C ARG A 126 8.82 28.84 8.30
N LYS A 127 7.54 28.93 7.92
CA LYS A 127 6.64 30.00 8.37
C LYS A 127 5.51 29.45 9.24
N ASP A 128 5.87 28.98 10.42
CA ASP A 128 5.08 29.20 11.64
C ASP A 128 5.98 28.92 12.86
N PRO A 129 6.41 29.98 13.57
CA PRO A 129 5.97 30.07 14.96
C PRO A 129 5.75 31.54 15.34
N ASN A 130 4.50 31.98 15.43
CA ASN A 130 4.08 33.06 16.34
C ASN A 130 2.55 33.18 16.34
N GLN A 131 1.90 32.34 17.13
CA GLN A 131 0.72 32.76 17.88
C GLN A 131 0.97 32.49 19.37
N GLU A 132 0.91 33.58 20.13
CA GLU A 132 1.21 33.70 21.54
C GLU A 132 0.24 32.90 22.43
N GLN A 133 0.75 32.29 23.51
CA GLN A 133 0.38 32.57 24.91
C GLN A 133 1.19 31.72 25.93
N PRO A 134 1.29 32.14 27.21
CA PRO A 134 2.54 32.10 27.96
C PRO A 134 2.67 30.98 29.02
N SER A 135 3.93 30.57 29.23
CA SER A 135 4.56 30.09 30.47
C SER A 135 3.84 29.05 31.37
N SER A 136 4.43 27.85 31.50
CA SER A 136 5.02 27.40 32.78
C SER A 136 5.79 26.07 32.68
N SER A 137 7.01 26.10 33.24
CA SER A 137 7.78 25.05 33.92
C SER A 137 8.18 23.73 33.22
N SER A 138 9.51 23.58 33.08
CA SER A 138 10.37 22.38 33.33
C SER A 138 9.88 21.02 32.80
N THR A 139 10.69 20.24 32.07
CA THR A 139 11.97 19.66 32.52
C THR A 139 12.63 18.97 31.32
N ALA A 140 13.96 18.97 31.28
CA ALA A 140 14.77 18.34 30.24
C ALA A 140 14.51 16.83 30.12
N VAL A 141 14.31 16.37 28.88
CA VAL A 141 14.58 15.00 28.44
C VAL A 141 15.26 15.10 27.08
N ASN A 142 16.44 14.49 26.98
CA ASN A 142 17.16 14.28 25.74
C ASN A 142 16.39 13.26 24.91
N ASP A 143 15.95 13.64 23.72
CA ASP A 143 15.62 12.70 22.64
C ASP A 143 16.31 13.21 21.36
N GLU A 144 17.27 12.41 20.90
CA GLU A 144 17.71 12.40 19.52
C GLU A 144 16.56 11.84 18.68
N ASN A 145 15.66 12.72 18.22
CA ASN A 145 14.77 12.42 17.11
C ASN A 145 15.39 13.06 15.87
N ASP A 146 15.95 12.23 15.01
CA ASP A 146 16.22 12.58 13.62
C ASP A 146 14.94 13.16 13.02
N ASP A 147 15.09 14.31 12.37
CA ASP A 147 14.02 15.10 11.77
C ASP A 147 13.13 14.24 10.85
N ASP A 148 11.87 14.01 11.26
CA ASP A 148 10.77 13.64 10.36
C ASP A 148 10.51 14.83 9.41
N VAL A 149 11.32 14.93 8.36
CA VAL A 149 11.01 15.74 7.18
C VAL A 149 9.87 15.05 6.45
N GLU A 150 8.62 15.24 6.90
CA GLU A 150 7.47 14.98 6.05
C GLU A 150 7.68 15.79 4.75
N ASP A 151 7.91 15.06 3.64
CA ASP A 151 8.06 15.61 2.30
C ASP A 151 6.75 16.30 1.89
N ILE A 152 6.82 17.59 1.58
CA ILE A 152 5.65 18.37 1.17
C ILE A 152 5.25 17.96 -0.25
N GLU A 153 4.08 17.34 -0.36
CA GLU A 153 3.50 16.84 -1.61
C GLU A 153 3.12 17.99 -2.57
N ILE A 154 3.43 17.81 -3.86
CA ILE A 154 3.04 18.71 -4.94
C ILE A 154 1.57 18.44 -5.30
N THR A 155 0.74 19.46 -5.12
CA THR A 155 -0.70 19.42 -5.44
C THR A 155 -1.07 20.26 -6.66
N ASP A 156 -0.31 21.31 -6.96
CA ASP A 156 -0.44 22.11 -8.19
C ASP A 156 0.67 21.76 -9.19
N SER A 157 0.25 21.46 -10.42
CA SER A 157 1.14 21.05 -11.51
C SER A 157 0.91 21.88 -12.78
N ASN A 158 0.27 23.06 -12.67
CA ASN A 158 -0.01 23.91 -13.82
C ASN A 158 1.27 24.41 -14.51
N CYS A 159 2.28 24.82 -13.73
CA CYS A 159 3.59 25.23 -14.25
C CYS A 159 4.24 24.06 -15.02
N PHE A 160 4.33 22.88 -14.39
CA PHE A 160 4.81 21.65 -15.02
C PHE A 160 4.10 21.36 -16.36
N LYS A 161 2.76 21.34 -16.36
CA LYS A 161 1.93 21.11 -17.57
C LYS A 161 2.22 22.12 -18.68
N ALA A 162 2.39 23.39 -18.32
CA ALA A 162 2.66 24.46 -19.28
C ALA A 162 4.05 24.34 -19.92
N LEU A 163 5.06 23.88 -19.16
CA LEU A 163 6.45 23.79 -19.59
C LEU A 163 6.79 22.54 -20.42
N LEU A 164 5.99 21.46 -20.34
CA LEU A 164 6.25 20.22 -21.11
C LEU A 164 6.41 20.45 -22.63
N LYS A 165 5.51 21.22 -23.25
CA LYS A 165 5.58 21.48 -24.70
C LYS A 165 6.74 22.41 -25.08
N PRO A 166 7.02 23.50 -24.34
CA PRO A 166 8.25 24.27 -24.50
C PRO A 166 9.54 23.41 -24.41
N PHE A 167 9.65 22.52 -23.42
CA PHE A 167 10.79 21.58 -23.34
C PHE A 167 10.90 20.71 -24.60
N GLU A 168 9.77 20.18 -25.09
CA GLU A 168 9.74 19.36 -26.30
C GLU A 168 10.32 20.10 -27.51
N VAL A 169 9.86 21.34 -27.75
CA VAL A 169 10.29 22.18 -28.86
C VAL A 169 11.79 22.50 -28.75
N ILE A 170 12.27 22.88 -27.56
CA ILE A 170 13.68 23.20 -27.33
C ILE A 170 14.57 21.98 -27.60
N LEU A 171 14.20 20.80 -27.07
CA LEU A 171 14.97 19.57 -27.25
C LEU A 171 15.02 19.14 -28.73
N LEU A 172 13.93 19.32 -29.48
CA LEU A 172 13.90 19.06 -30.91
C LEU A 172 14.81 20.02 -31.72
N LYS A 173 15.00 21.26 -31.26
CA LYS A 173 15.94 22.24 -31.85
C LYS A 173 17.42 21.93 -31.54
N LEU A 174 17.73 21.00 -30.65
CA LEU A 174 19.09 20.66 -30.20
C LEU A 174 19.55 19.24 -30.62
N PRO A 175 19.49 18.84 -31.90
CA PRO A 175 19.65 17.43 -32.30
C PRO A 175 21.01 16.81 -31.95
N LYS A 176 22.10 17.59 -31.94
CA LYS A 176 23.47 17.08 -31.71
C LYS A 176 23.76 16.68 -30.26
N LYS A 177 23.13 17.35 -29.29
CA LYS A 177 23.30 17.08 -27.85
C LYS A 177 22.01 16.57 -27.19
N ARG A 178 20.99 16.26 -28.00
CA ARG A 178 19.65 15.96 -27.53
C ARG A 178 19.61 14.86 -26.47
N ASN A 179 20.35 13.77 -26.65
CA ASN A 179 20.31 12.65 -25.69
C ASN A 179 20.81 13.06 -24.29
N GLU A 180 21.96 13.73 -24.19
CA GLU A 180 22.49 14.18 -22.91
C GLU A 180 21.61 15.26 -22.27
N THR A 181 21.12 16.21 -23.08
CA THR A 181 20.19 17.24 -22.60
C THR A 181 18.86 16.64 -22.14
N LEU A 182 18.35 15.63 -22.86
CA LEU A 182 17.12 14.92 -22.51
C LEU A 182 17.26 14.19 -21.18
N LYS A 183 18.39 13.50 -20.91
CA LYS A 183 18.63 12.85 -19.61
C LYS A 183 18.47 13.84 -18.45
N SER A 184 19.12 15.00 -18.55
CA SER A 184 19.04 16.04 -17.53
C SER A 184 17.61 16.57 -17.34
N VAL A 185 16.90 16.84 -18.43
CA VAL A 185 15.49 17.28 -18.37
C VAL A 185 14.61 16.21 -17.73
N LEU A 186 14.76 14.94 -18.14
CA LEU A 186 13.99 13.83 -17.60
C LEU A 186 14.29 13.58 -16.12
N SER A 187 15.52 13.81 -15.68
CA SER A 187 15.87 13.73 -14.25
C SER A 187 15.04 14.72 -13.43
N SER A 188 15.04 16.00 -13.81
CA SER A 188 14.25 17.04 -13.13
C SER A 188 12.73 16.79 -13.23
N LEU A 189 12.25 16.34 -14.39
CA LEU A 189 10.83 16.00 -14.56
C LEU A 189 10.44 14.79 -13.69
N ASN A 190 11.27 13.75 -13.60
CA ASN A 190 11.01 12.59 -12.75
C ASN A 190 11.04 12.95 -11.26
N GLU A 191 11.91 13.87 -10.83
CA GLU A 191 11.90 14.40 -9.47
C GLU A 191 10.59 15.16 -9.16
N HIS A 192 10.04 15.89 -10.13
CA HIS A 192 8.73 16.51 -9.97
C HIS A 192 7.61 15.45 -9.87
N ILE A 193 7.64 14.44 -10.74
CA ILE A 193 6.65 13.35 -10.72
C ILE A 193 6.71 12.59 -9.39
N SER A 194 7.90 12.32 -8.84
CA SER A 194 8.07 11.57 -7.58
C SER A 194 7.55 12.30 -6.34
N ARG A 195 7.34 13.62 -6.42
CA ARG A 195 6.79 14.46 -5.34
C ARG A 195 5.30 14.75 -5.49
N LEU A 196 4.63 14.24 -6.52
CA LEU A 196 3.19 14.45 -6.67
C LEU A 196 2.41 13.81 -5.52
N SER A 197 1.37 14.51 -5.05
CA SER A 197 0.54 14.02 -3.96
C SER A 197 -0.13 12.69 -4.30
N LEU A 198 0.06 11.70 -3.42
CA LEU A 198 -0.69 10.45 -3.41
C LEU A 198 -1.62 10.33 -2.20
N SER A 199 -1.79 11.40 -1.42
CA SER A 199 -2.54 11.39 -0.15
C SER A 199 -3.95 10.80 -0.27
N SER A 200 -4.71 11.11 -1.32
CA SER A 200 -6.04 10.52 -1.55
C SER A 200 -5.98 9.01 -1.78
N ILE A 201 -4.90 8.50 -2.35
CA ILE A 201 -4.70 7.09 -2.71
C ILE A 201 -4.12 6.31 -1.54
N THR A 202 -3.14 6.86 -0.82
CA THR A 202 -2.49 6.19 0.32
C THR A 202 -3.39 6.13 1.56
N LYS A 203 -4.34 7.06 1.69
CA LYS A 203 -5.35 7.06 2.76
C LYS A 203 -6.61 6.26 2.40
N TYR A 204 -6.68 5.68 1.21
CA TYR A 204 -7.83 4.91 0.76
C TYR A 204 -8.08 3.70 1.66
N ASN A 205 -9.27 3.62 2.24
CA ASN A 205 -9.71 2.48 3.02
C ASN A 205 -10.73 1.63 2.22
N PRO A 206 -10.37 0.40 1.81
CA PRO A 206 -11.25 -0.43 0.99
C PRO A 206 -12.53 -0.91 1.69
N GLU A 207 -12.68 -0.78 3.02
CA GLU A 207 -13.92 -1.10 3.73
C GLU A 207 -14.97 0.02 3.67
N THR A 208 -14.52 1.27 3.69
CA THR A 208 -15.40 2.45 3.80
C THR A 208 -15.48 3.25 2.52
N ASP A 209 -14.43 3.23 1.71
CA ASP A 209 -14.24 4.16 0.62
C ASP A 209 -14.64 3.54 -0.72
N ASP A 210 -15.35 4.34 -1.50
CA ASP A 210 -15.81 3.94 -2.83
C ASP A 210 -14.73 4.25 -3.87
N ARG A 211 -14.27 3.23 -4.59
CA ARG A 211 -13.28 3.38 -5.68
C ARG A 211 -13.71 4.39 -6.73
N PHE A 212 -15.00 4.42 -7.10
CA PHE A 212 -15.48 5.37 -8.10
C PHE A 212 -15.42 6.81 -7.59
N LYS A 213 -15.58 7.03 -6.29
CA LYS A 213 -15.38 8.37 -5.70
C LYS A 213 -13.91 8.76 -5.74
N LEU A 214 -12.99 7.83 -5.45
CA LEU A 214 -11.55 8.07 -5.58
C LEU A 214 -11.16 8.41 -7.03
N MET A 215 -11.74 7.74 -8.02
CA MET A 215 -11.50 8.05 -9.44
C MET A 215 -11.93 9.47 -9.83
N LEU A 216 -12.90 10.05 -9.12
CA LEU A 216 -13.39 11.41 -9.37
C LEU A 216 -12.70 12.46 -8.48
N ASP A 217 -11.78 12.04 -7.61
CA ASP A 217 -11.05 12.91 -6.71
C ASP A 217 -10.19 13.91 -7.51
N PRO A 218 -10.22 15.23 -7.19
CA PRO A 218 -9.45 16.23 -7.91
C PRO A 218 -7.94 15.99 -7.91
N VAL A 219 -7.38 15.45 -6.81
CA VAL A 219 -5.94 15.14 -6.73
C VAL A 219 -5.59 14.02 -7.69
N VAL A 220 -6.40 12.95 -7.71
CA VAL A 220 -6.22 11.82 -8.63
C VAL A 220 -6.41 12.24 -10.09
N ASN A 221 -7.39 13.10 -10.38
CA ASN A 221 -7.61 13.65 -11.72
C ASN A 221 -6.45 14.54 -12.18
N ASN A 222 -5.91 15.39 -11.30
CA ASN A 222 -4.73 16.18 -11.61
C ASN A 222 -3.53 15.27 -11.92
N LEU A 223 -3.31 14.24 -11.09
CA LEU A 223 -2.26 13.25 -11.29
C LEU A 223 -2.38 12.55 -12.66
N ASN A 224 -3.56 12.05 -13.00
CA ASN A 224 -3.82 11.43 -14.31
C ASN A 224 -3.56 12.41 -15.47
N SER A 225 -4.00 13.66 -15.33
CA SER A 225 -3.77 14.72 -16.32
C SER A 225 -2.27 14.98 -16.55
N VAL A 226 -1.50 15.11 -15.46
CA VAL A 226 -0.04 15.31 -15.50
C VAL A 226 0.67 14.14 -16.18
N LEU A 227 0.38 12.91 -15.71
CA LEU A 227 1.01 11.71 -16.22
C LEU A 227 0.69 11.48 -17.69
N SER A 228 -0.55 11.73 -18.13
CA SER A 228 -0.90 11.62 -19.55
C SER A 228 -0.11 12.58 -20.42
N MET A 229 -0.02 13.85 -20.03
CA MET A 229 0.78 14.83 -20.78
C MET A 229 2.27 14.48 -20.78
N TYR A 230 2.78 13.91 -19.69
CA TYR A 230 4.16 13.47 -19.63
C TYR A 230 4.42 12.29 -20.56
N VAL A 231 3.52 11.30 -20.63
CA VAL A 231 3.63 10.19 -21.58
C VAL A 231 3.56 10.69 -23.04
N ASP A 232 2.73 11.69 -23.33
CA ASP A 232 2.68 12.34 -24.67
C ASP A 232 4.01 13.02 -25.03
N PHE A 233 4.64 13.71 -24.06
CA PHE A 233 5.98 14.29 -24.22
C PHE A 233 7.02 13.20 -24.51
N LEU A 234 7.01 12.12 -23.74
CA LEU A 234 7.94 10.99 -23.87
C LEU A 234 7.83 10.27 -25.23
N GLU A 235 6.62 10.15 -25.77
CA GLU A 235 6.36 9.57 -27.10
C GLU A 235 7.08 10.31 -28.23
N THR A 236 7.47 11.57 -28.04
CA THR A 236 8.22 12.34 -29.06
C THR A 236 9.66 11.84 -29.24
N PHE A 237 10.24 11.19 -28.21
CA PHE A 237 11.66 10.84 -28.13
C PHE A 237 11.94 9.33 -28.24
N VAL A 238 11.12 8.59 -29.02
CA VAL A 238 11.25 7.12 -29.22
C VAL A 238 12.62 6.69 -29.77
N LYS A 239 13.39 7.62 -30.35
CA LYS A 239 14.76 7.34 -30.86
C LYS A 239 15.77 7.18 -29.72
N GLU A 240 15.56 7.85 -28.59
CA GLU A 240 16.39 7.80 -27.38
C GLU A 240 16.04 6.60 -26.49
N ARG A 241 16.12 5.39 -27.08
CA ARG A 241 15.50 4.16 -26.55
C ARG A 241 15.82 3.84 -25.08
N ILE A 242 17.10 3.89 -24.70
CA ILE A 242 17.54 3.47 -23.35
C ILE A 242 17.00 4.44 -22.30
N THR A 243 17.23 5.74 -22.51
CA THR A 243 16.77 6.80 -21.60
C THR A 243 15.26 6.75 -21.41
N LEU A 244 14.52 6.62 -22.52
CA LEU A 244 13.06 6.53 -22.51
C LEU A 244 12.57 5.28 -21.77
N LEU A 245 13.23 4.13 -21.98
CA LEU A 245 12.87 2.89 -21.28
C LEU A 245 13.08 3.02 -19.77
N LYS A 246 14.19 3.61 -19.31
CA LYS A 246 14.40 3.88 -17.88
C LYS A 246 13.28 4.75 -17.30
N THR A 247 12.93 5.84 -17.99
CA THR A 247 11.87 6.76 -17.54
C THR A 247 10.49 6.10 -17.50
N LEU A 248 10.11 5.34 -18.52
CA LEU A 248 8.84 4.62 -18.54
C LEU A 248 8.75 3.58 -17.42
N LEU A 249 9.86 2.90 -17.10
CA LEU A 249 9.92 1.96 -15.97
C LEU A 249 9.77 2.69 -14.62
N LEU A 250 10.43 3.85 -14.44
CA LEU A 250 10.22 4.68 -13.25
C LEU A 250 8.75 5.08 -13.10
N MET A 251 8.06 5.46 -14.19
CA MET A 251 6.63 5.80 -14.11
C MET A 251 5.74 4.62 -13.68
N LEU A 252 6.09 3.39 -14.07
CA LEU A 252 5.39 2.19 -13.62
C LEU A 252 5.64 1.92 -12.13
N GLU A 253 6.86 2.14 -11.68
CA GLU A 253 7.26 1.99 -10.28
C GLU A 253 6.63 3.04 -9.37
N TYR A 254 6.61 4.29 -9.82
CA TYR A 254 5.95 5.41 -9.16
C TYR A 254 5.49 6.45 -10.21
N PRO A 255 4.25 6.92 -10.17
CA PRO A 255 3.23 6.66 -9.15
C PRO A 255 2.32 5.47 -9.47
N LEU A 256 2.38 4.88 -10.67
CA LEU A 256 1.35 3.94 -11.17
C LEU A 256 1.23 2.66 -10.35
N LYS A 257 2.29 2.25 -9.64
CA LYS A 257 2.25 1.16 -8.67
C LYS A 257 1.11 1.34 -7.66
N TYR A 258 0.95 2.55 -7.13
CA TYR A 258 0.00 2.88 -6.07
C TYR A 258 -1.39 3.24 -6.61
N MET A 259 -1.47 3.70 -7.86
CA MET A 259 -2.74 4.12 -8.45
C MET A 259 -3.67 2.94 -8.75
N ASP A 260 -4.97 3.21 -8.79
CA ASP A 260 -5.96 2.23 -9.23
C ASP A 260 -5.84 2.02 -10.75
N LEU A 261 -5.41 0.81 -11.14
CA LEU A 261 -5.27 0.38 -12.54
C LEU A 261 -6.41 -0.58 -12.95
N TYR A 262 -7.47 -0.67 -12.15
CA TYR A 262 -8.53 -1.66 -12.34
C TYR A 262 -9.20 -1.57 -13.72
N ARG A 263 -9.41 -2.73 -14.33
CA ARG A 263 -10.12 -2.86 -15.61
C ARG A 263 -11.61 -2.68 -15.39
N VAL A 264 -12.15 -1.50 -15.71
CA VAL A 264 -13.60 -1.35 -15.77
C VAL A 264 -14.12 -1.90 -17.12
N ASN A 265 -15.04 -2.86 -17.06
CA ASN A 265 -15.63 -3.50 -18.23
C ASN A 265 -16.57 -2.51 -18.96
N GLY A 266 -16.00 -1.70 -19.85
CA GLY A 266 -16.75 -0.81 -20.75
C GLY A 266 -17.23 0.50 -20.10
N LYS A 267 -17.43 1.53 -20.94
CA LYS A 267 -17.95 2.85 -20.53
C LYS A 267 -19.30 2.72 -19.78
N GLU A 268 -20.13 1.76 -20.16
CA GLU A 268 -21.45 1.49 -19.56
C GLU A 268 -21.37 1.00 -18.10
N SER A 269 -20.39 0.15 -17.76
CA SER A 269 -20.20 -0.32 -16.38
C SER A 269 -19.67 0.77 -15.45
N ILE A 270 -18.84 1.71 -15.97
CA ILE A 270 -18.40 2.90 -15.22
C ILE A 270 -19.60 3.78 -14.91
N ILE A 271 -20.40 4.09 -15.94
CA ILE A 271 -21.59 4.94 -15.82
C ILE A 271 -22.62 4.31 -14.87
N GLN A 272 -22.79 2.98 -14.91
CA GLN A 272 -23.72 2.27 -14.02
C GLN A 272 -23.21 2.23 -12.57
N GLY A 273 -21.92 2.00 -12.33
CA GLY A 273 -21.32 2.06 -10.99
C GLY A 273 -21.49 3.44 -10.35
N ILE A 274 -21.34 4.51 -11.13
CA ILE A 274 -21.45 5.90 -10.66
C ILE A 274 -22.90 6.30 -10.40
N LYS A 275 -23.84 5.82 -11.21
CA LYS A 275 -25.29 5.93 -10.94
C LYS A 275 -25.68 5.19 -9.66
N GLN A 276 -25.08 4.03 -9.38
CA GLN A 276 -25.32 3.26 -8.15
C GLN A 276 -24.68 3.91 -6.91
N ALA A 277 -23.54 4.59 -7.07
CA ALA A 277 -22.90 5.39 -6.02
C ALA A 277 -23.72 6.64 -5.60
N GLY A 278 -24.93 6.84 -6.14
CA GLY A 278 -25.89 7.84 -5.69
C GLY A 278 -25.54 9.28 -6.08
N THR A 279 -24.61 9.46 -7.02
CA THR A 279 -24.15 10.78 -7.41
C THR A 279 -24.77 11.21 -8.75
N ASN A 280 -25.31 12.43 -8.82
CA ASN A 280 -25.75 13.08 -10.07
C ASN A 280 -24.56 13.43 -11.00
N LEU A 281 -23.45 12.68 -10.93
CA LEU A 281 -22.16 12.94 -11.57
C LEU A 281 -22.06 12.33 -12.98
N SER A 282 -23.13 11.68 -13.50
CA SER A 282 -23.15 11.21 -14.89
C SER A 282 -22.99 12.34 -15.92
N ALA A 283 -23.23 13.60 -15.53
CA ALA A 283 -23.01 14.79 -16.34
C ALA A 283 -21.54 15.30 -16.34
N LEU A 284 -20.67 14.77 -15.48
CA LEU A 284 -19.24 15.15 -15.39
C LEU A 284 -18.31 14.25 -16.22
N PHE A 285 -18.84 13.19 -16.84
CA PHE A 285 -18.11 12.45 -17.87
C PHE A 285 -18.13 13.24 -19.19
N ASN A 286 -17.10 14.06 -19.38
CA ASN A 286 -16.71 14.49 -20.72
C ASN A 286 -16.03 13.32 -21.45
N GLU A 287 -15.99 13.37 -22.79
CA GLU A 287 -15.22 12.42 -23.63
C GLU A 287 -13.71 12.37 -23.26
N ASP A 288 -13.22 13.35 -22.50
CA ASP A 288 -11.80 13.54 -22.13
C ASP A 288 -11.42 12.99 -20.73
N PHE A 289 -12.23 12.12 -20.11
CA PHE A 289 -11.87 11.54 -18.80
C PHE A 289 -10.71 10.54 -18.93
N ILE A 290 -9.54 10.90 -18.38
CA ILE A 290 -8.33 10.08 -18.41
C ILE A 290 -8.21 9.30 -17.12
N THR A 291 -8.02 7.98 -17.24
CA THR A 291 -7.79 7.09 -16.10
C THR A 291 -6.33 6.66 -16.00
N SER A 292 -5.88 6.34 -14.79
CA SER A 292 -4.56 5.76 -14.51
C SER A 292 -4.30 4.53 -15.38
N ARG A 293 -5.34 3.73 -15.60
CA ARG A 293 -5.30 2.57 -16.50
C ARG A 293 -4.97 2.96 -17.95
N MET A 294 -5.62 3.98 -18.52
CA MET A 294 -5.34 4.42 -19.90
C MET A 294 -3.88 4.84 -20.08
N ILE A 295 -3.31 5.49 -19.06
CA ILE A 295 -1.90 5.91 -19.03
C ILE A 295 -0.99 4.68 -18.98
N ALA A 296 -1.26 3.75 -18.07
CA ALA A 296 -0.51 2.49 -17.95
C ALA A 296 -0.52 1.70 -19.28
N VAL A 297 -1.67 1.62 -19.95
CA VAL A 297 -1.81 1.00 -21.27
C VAL A 297 -0.93 1.68 -22.32
N LYS A 298 -0.91 3.02 -22.34
CA LYS A 298 -0.07 3.76 -23.27
C LYS A 298 1.42 3.51 -23.01
N ILE A 299 1.84 3.46 -21.74
CA ILE A 299 3.21 3.13 -21.34
C ILE A 299 3.60 1.73 -21.79
N VAL A 300 2.76 0.71 -21.56
CA VAL A 300 3.04 -0.67 -22.00
C VAL A 300 3.23 -0.75 -23.51
N ARG A 301 2.42 -0.04 -24.29
CA ARG A 301 2.57 0.02 -25.76
C ARG A 301 3.89 0.67 -26.18
N LEU A 302 4.27 1.77 -25.52
CA LEU A 302 5.56 2.43 -25.77
C LEU A 302 6.72 1.50 -25.44
N ILE A 303 6.73 0.86 -24.26
CA ILE A 303 7.75 -0.13 -23.86
C ILE A 303 7.84 -1.25 -24.90
N SER A 304 6.70 -1.78 -25.34
CA SER A 304 6.63 -2.86 -26.34
C SER A 304 7.14 -2.42 -27.72
N SER A 305 7.11 -1.13 -28.04
CA SER A 305 7.69 -0.58 -29.28
C SER A 305 9.20 -0.36 -29.19
N LEU A 306 9.72 -0.17 -27.96
CA LEU A 306 11.13 0.13 -27.69
C LEU A 306 11.97 -1.12 -27.47
N HIS A 307 11.35 -2.21 -27.00
CA HIS A 307 12.03 -3.47 -26.69
C HIS A 307 11.36 -4.68 -27.38
N SER A 308 12.17 -5.66 -27.77
CA SER A 308 11.71 -6.77 -28.61
C SER A 308 10.77 -7.74 -27.90
N ASN A 309 11.11 -8.15 -26.68
CA ASN A 309 10.26 -9.00 -25.85
C ASN A 309 10.50 -8.78 -24.36
N PHE A 310 9.53 -9.18 -23.55
CA PHE A 310 9.54 -8.99 -22.10
C PHE A 310 10.59 -9.83 -21.37
N TYR A 311 10.78 -11.12 -21.70
CA TYR A 311 11.73 -11.97 -20.96
C TYR A 311 13.18 -11.49 -21.13
N THR A 312 13.54 -11.01 -22.33
CA THR A 312 14.84 -10.36 -22.52
C THR A 312 14.91 -9.02 -21.81
N LEU A 313 13.81 -8.27 -21.69
CA LEU A 313 13.75 -7.05 -20.89
C LEU A 313 14.02 -7.34 -19.41
N LEU A 314 13.49 -8.43 -18.85
CA LEU A 314 13.77 -8.85 -17.47
C LEU A 314 15.28 -9.06 -17.22
N SER A 315 16.03 -9.48 -18.24
CA SER A 315 17.48 -9.73 -18.15
C SER A 315 18.37 -8.51 -18.41
N ARG A 316 17.80 -7.32 -18.66
CA ARG A 316 18.56 -6.10 -19.01
C ARG A 316 19.19 -5.43 -17.78
N THR A 317 20.30 -5.99 -17.30
CA THR A 317 21.07 -5.40 -16.19
C THR A 317 21.72 -4.06 -16.55
N ASP A 318 21.92 -3.78 -17.83
CA ASP A 318 22.47 -2.52 -18.35
C ASP A 318 21.53 -1.32 -18.19
N LEU A 319 20.24 -1.54 -17.88
CA LEU A 319 19.29 -0.47 -17.56
C LEU A 319 19.42 0.00 -16.11
N ILE A 320 20.02 -0.81 -15.24
CA ILE A 320 20.18 -0.50 -13.83
C ILE A 320 21.41 0.39 -13.67
N THR A 321 21.23 1.51 -12.98
CA THR A 321 22.32 2.42 -12.63
C THR A 321 22.84 2.04 -11.26
N SER A 322 24.15 1.76 -11.12
CA SER A 322 24.74 1.48 -9.81
C SER A 322 25.03 2.78 -9.05
N PRO A 323 25.08 2.77 -7.70
CA PRO A 323 25.46 3.94 -6.91
C PRO A 323 26.88 4.45 -7.23
N GLU A 324 27.80 3.53 -7.56
CA GLU A 324 29.19 3.83 -7.91
C GLU A 324 29.30 4.58 -9.26
N ASP A 325 28.35 4.35 -10.18
CA ASP A 325 28.28 5.06 -11.46
C ASP A 325 27.82 6.53 -11.31
N VAL A 326 27.12 6.84 -10.21
CA VAL A 326 26.60 8.19 -9.91
C VAL A 326 27.70 9.08 -9.30
N GLU A 327 28.52 8.53 -8.39
CA GLU A 327 29.63 9.26 -7.77
C GLU A 327 30.78 9.56 -8.74
N SER A 328 30.98 8.71 -9.75
CA SER A 328 32.03 8.87 -10.77
C SER A 328 31.66 9.83 -11.92
N ASN A 329 30.39 10.20 -12.07
CA ASN A 329 29.88 11.08 -13.13
C ASN A 329 29.13 12.29 -12.55
N SER A 330 29.79 13.12 -11.71
CA SER A 330 29.19 14.32 -11.11
C SER A 330 28.61 15.33 -12.11
N ASP A 331 29.02 15.27 -13.37
CA ASP A 331 28.66 16.23 -14.42
C ASP A 331 27.49 15.75 -15.31
N CYS A 332 26.97 14.53 -15.13
CA CYS A 332 25.89 13.99 -15.96
C CYS A 332 24.74 13.44 -15.09
N SER A 333 23.63 14.17 -15.06
CA SER A 333 22.36 13.72 -14.49
C SER A 333 21.72 12.65 -15.38
N ASP A 334 22.26 11.42 -15.34
CA ASP A 334 21.60 10.27 -15.96
C ASP A 334 20.30 9.95 -15.23
N VAL A 335 19.34 9.35 -15.94
CA VAL A 335 18.10 8.87 -15.33
C VAL A 335 18.45 7.69 -14.43
N TYR A 336 18.38 7.90 -13.11
CA TYR A 336 18.72 6.89 -12.11
C TYR A 336 17.61 5.85 -11.97
N LEU A 337 17.92 4.60 -12.29
CA LEU A 337 17.02 3.46 -12.09
C LEU A 337 17.74 2.41 -11.25
N SER A 338 17.38 2.33 -9.96
CA SER A 338 17.98 1.35 -9.06
C SER A 338 17.47 -0.07 -9.34
N GLN A 339 18.18 -1.07 -8.80
CA GLN A 339 17.75 -2.48 -8.87
C GLN A 339 16.35 -2.68 -8.27
N THR A 340 16.05 -2.01 -7.15
CA THR A 340 14.75 -2.14 -6.47
C THR A 340 13.64 -1.49 -7.28
N ASN A 341 13.88 -0.29 -7.83
CA ASN A 341 12.89 0.37 -8.69
C ASN A 341 12.66 -0.44 -9.98
N PHE A 342 13.71 -1.01 -10.57
CA PHE A 342 13.58 -1.90 -11.72
C PHE A 342 12.70 -3.12 -11.41
N GLN A 343 12.96 -3.80 -10.30
CA GLN A 343 12.15 -4.95 -9.88
C GLN A 343 10.68 -4.56 -9.65
N SER A 344 10.44 -3.41 -9.03
CA SER A 344 9.11 -2.86 -8.78
C SER A 344 8.37 -2.48 -10.06
N ALA A 345 9.04 -1.82 -11.01
CA ALA A 345 8.51 -1.53 -12.33
C ALA A 345 8.12 -2.82 -13.08
N MET A 346 8.99 -3.83 -13.03
CA MET A 346 8.74 -5.14 -13.65
C MET A 346 7.58 -5.88 -13.00
N SER A 347 7.34 -5.70 -11.70
CA SER A 347 6.12 -6.21 -11.05
C SER A 347 4.85 -5.62 -11.63
N ILE A 348 4.80 -4.31 -11.83
CA ILE A 348 3.63 -3.64 -12.41
C ILE A 348 3.45 -3.99 -13.88
N LEU A 349 4.54 -4.04 -14.65
CA LEU A 349 4.51 -4.50 -16.04
C LEU A 349 4.02 -5.95 -16.14
N SER A 350 4.48 -6.84 -15.25
CA SER A 350 4.04 -8.23 -15.16
C SER A 350 2.54 -8.33 -14.90
N TYR A 351 2.03 -7.56 -13.94
CA TYR A 351 0.60 -7.45 -13.65
C TYR A 351 -0.21 -7.04 -14.88
N LEU A 352 0.19 -5.95 -15.55
CA LEU A 352 -0.53 -5.42 -16.72
C LEU A 352 -0.55 -6.41 -17.89
N LEU A 353 0.58 -7.07 -18.17
CA LEU A 353 0.68 -8.04 -19.27
C LEU A 353 -0.09 -9.33 -18.97
N ALA A 354 -0.09 -9.80 -17.73
CA ALA A 354 -0.76 -11.04 -17.34
C ALA A 354 -2.28 -10.91 -17.30
N THR A 355 -2.78 -9.77 -16.84
CA THR A 355 -4.23 -9.54 -16.64
C THR A 355 -4.93 -9.02 -17.89
N GLU A 356 -4.19 -8.40 -18.82
CA GLU A 356 -4.75 -7.81 -20.03
C GLU A 356 -4.09 -8.35 -21.30
N SER A 357 -4.58 -9.51 -21.77
CA SER A 357 -4.09 -10.17 -22.99
C SER A 357 -4.16 -9.31 -24.27
N GLU A 358 -4.98 -8.26 -24.29
CA GLU A 358 -5.13 -7.30 -25.39
C GLU A 358 -3.99 -6.26 -25.45
N LEU A 359 -3.23 -6.07 -24.36
CA LEU A 359 -2.19 -5.04 -24.28
C LEU A 359 -0.88 -5.45 -24.93
N SER A 360 -0.58 -6.74 -24.97
CA SER A 360 0.68 -7.24 -25.50
C SER A 360 0.59 -7.37 -27.02
N PRO A 361 1.38 -6.60 -27.81
CA PRO A 361 1.55 -6.92 -29.22
C PRO A 361 2.00 -8.38 -29.34
N SER A 362 1.54 -9.11 -30.36
CA SER A 362 1.76 -10.57 -30.49
C SER A 362 3.22 -11.01 -30.38
N ASN A 363 4.17 -10.09 -30.59
CA ASN A 363 5.61 -10.34 -30.55
C ASN A 363 6.27 -10.03 -29.19
N PHE A 364 5.65 -9.24 -28.30
CA PHE A 364 6.28 -8.81 -27.05
C PHE A 364 6.25 -9.89 -25.95
N MET A 365 5.21 -10.74 -25.97
CA MET A 365 5.04 -11.90 -25.10
C MET A 365 5.18 -13.21 -25.89
N PRO A 366 6.37 -13.85 -25.90
CA PRO A 366 6.55 -15.15 -26.52
C PRO A 366 5.64 -16.21 -25.89
N ARG A 367 4.81 -16.86 -26.72
CA ARG A 367 3.88 -17.93 -26.29
C ARG A 367 4.49 -19.34 -26.32
N VAL A 368 5.81 -19.43 -26.18
CA VAL A 368 6.57 -20.70 -26.28
C VAL A 368 6.85 -21.35 -24.93
N TYR A 369 6.60 -20.63 -23.83
CA TYR A 369 6.87 -21.08 -22.47
C TYR A 369 5.66 -21.77 -21.84
N THR A 370 5.92 -22.77 -21.00
CA THR A 370 4.87 -23.45 -20.23
C THR A 370 4.35 -22.54 -19.11
N HIS A 371 3.10 -22.75 -18.68
CA HIS A 371 2.53 -21.99 -17.56
C HIS A 371 3.31 -22.18 -16.25
N VAL A 372 3.89 -23.36 -16.03
CA VAL A 372 4.75 -23.64 -14.87
C VAL A 372 6.05 -22.82 -14.92
N TYR A 373 6.70 -22.75 -16.09
CA TYR A 373 7.89 -21.92 -16.28
C TYR A 373 7.58 -20.44 -16.04
N ASN A 374 6.45 -19.98 -16.58
CA ASN A 374 5.99 -18.61 -16.37
C ASN A 374 5.73 -18.32 -14.90
N LEU A 375 5.03 -19.20 -14.17
CA LEU A 375 4.86 -19.02 -12.73
C LEU A 375 6.20 -18.82 -12.03
N GLY A 376 7.19 -19.68 -12.30
CA GLY A 376 8.53 -19.60 -11.72
C GLY A 376 9.22 -18.25 -11.95
N ILE A 377 9.16 -17.71 -13.17
CA ILE A 377 9.70 -16.38 -13.49
C ILE A 377 8.95 -15.27 -12.77
N TYR A 378 7.64 -15.42 -12.59
CA TYR A 378 6.79 -14.37 -12.03
C TYR A 378 6.77 -14.36 -10.50
N LEU A 379 7.25 -15.40 -9.82
CA LEU A 379 7.28 -15.48 -8.35
C LEU A 379 7.91 -14.24 -7.65
N PRO A 380 9.10 -13.74 -8.04
CA PRO A 380 9.70 -12.58 -7.39
C PRO A 380 8.85 -11.32 -7.56
N TYR A 381 8.17 -11.20 -8.69
CA TYR A 381 7.34 -10.04 -9.03
C TYR A 381 6.00 -10.08 -8.31
N ILE A 382 5.40 -11.27 -8.17
CA ILE A 382 4.21 -11.50 -7.35
C ILE A 382 4.53 -11.18 -5.90
N GLN A 383 5.61 -11.74 -5.36
CA GLN A 383 6.05 -11.51 -3.98
C GLN A 383 6.19 -10.01 -3.69
N ASN A 384 6.91 -9.28 -4.54
CA ASN A 384 7.12 -7.84 -4.39
C ASN A 384 5.80 -7.03 -4.35
N LEU A 385 4.71 -7.51 -4.97
CA LEU A 385 3.41 -6.86 -4.88
C LEU A 385 2.64 -7.28 -3.62
N VAL A 386 2.58 -8.57 -3.30
CA VAL A 386 1.77 -9.08 -2.17
C VAL A 386 2.39 -8.80 -0.80
N GLU A 387 3.67 -8.43 -0.73
CA GLU A 387 4.31 -8.00 0.53
C GLU A 387 4.06 -6.52 0.87
N ASP A 388 3.61 -5.73 -0.10
CA ASP A 388 3.31 -4.32 0.09
C ASP A 388 2.06 -4.14 0.99
N GLN A 389 2.05 -3.08 1.81
CA GLN A 389 0.95 -2.79 2.72
C GLN A 389 -0.16 -1.97 2.05
N GLN A 390 0.14 -1.32 0.92
CA GLN A 390 -0.81 -0.48 0.22
C GLN A 390 -1.84 -1.32 -0.54
N PHE A 391 -3.12 -1.00 -0.33
CA PHE A 391 -4.26 -1.75 -0.88
C PHE A 391 -4.14 -2.07 -2.37
N PHE A 392 -3.98 -1.04 -3.19
CA PHE A 392 -3.92 -1.19 -4.64
C PHE A 392 -2.67 -1.96 -5.10
N VAL A 393 -1.63 -2.09 -4.28
CA VAL A 393 -0.40 -2.80 -4.66
C VAL A 393 -0.57 -4.30 -4.42
N TYR A 394 -0.93 -4.72 -3.20
CA TYR A 394 -1.13 -6.14 -2.95
C TYR A 394 -2.33 -6.69 -3.73
N GLU A 395 -3.34 -5.86 -4.02
CA GLU A 395 -4.44 -6.24 -4.91
C GLU A 395 -3.92 -6.63 -6.30
N LYS A 396 -3.00 -5.86 -6.88
CA LYS A 396 -2.35 -6.21 -8.16
C LYS A 396 -1.59 -7.52 -8.04
N GLY A 397 -0.93 -7.76 -6.91
CA GLY A 397 -0.26 -9.02 -6.60
C GLY A 397 -1.19 -10.22 -6.57
N LEU A 398 -2.35 -10.10 -5.93
CA LEU A 398 -3.39 -11.14 -5.92
C LEU A 398 -3.91 -11.44 -7.33
N HIS A 399 -4.21 -10.41 -8.12
CA HIS A 399 -4.67 -10.57 -9.50
C HIS A 399 -3.60 -11.21 -10.40
N LEU A 400 -2.33 -10.82 -10.24
CA LEU A 400 -1.23 -11.42 -10.98
C LEU A 400 -1.07 -12.90 -10.63
N LEU A 401 -1.10 -13.26 -9.34
CA LEU A 401 -1.06 -14.64 -8.90
C LEU A 401 -2.25 -15.44 -9.46
N ALA A 402 -3.46 -14.87 -9.43
CA ALA A 402 -4.64 -15.49 -10.01
C ALA A 402 -4.47 -15.79 -11.50
N ALA A 403 -3.97 -14.81 -12.27
CA ALA A 403 -3.72 -14.98 -13.70
C ALA A 403 -2.69 -16.07 -13.99
N MET A 404 -1.62 -16.16 -13.19
CA MET A 404 -0.61 -17.21 -13.34
C MET A 404 -1.15 -18.60 -12.99
N LEU A 405 -1.97 -18.72 -11.95
CA LEU A 405 -2.53 -20.00 -11.51
C LEU A 405 -3.71 -20.49 -12.38
N ALA A 406 -4.42 -19.60 -13.09
CA ALA A 406 -5.63 -19.94 -13.86
C ALA A 406 -5.43 -21.04 -14.92
N HIS A 407 -4.21 -21.19 -15.43
CA HIS A 407 -3.87 -22.14 -16.49
C HIS A 407 -2.98 -23.30 -16.01
N ILE A 408 -2.72 -23.39 -14.72
CA ILE A 408 -1.94 -24.46 -14.12
C ILE A 408 -2.89 -25.56 -13.66
N LYS A 409 -2.65 -26.78 -14.14
CA LYS A 409 -3.46 -27.95 -13.78
C LYS A 409 -3.13 -28.40 -12.36
N GLU A 410 -4.10 -29.02 -11.70
CA GLU A 410 -3.85 -29.69 -10.42
C GLU A 410 -2.75 -30.76 -10.58
N GLU A 411 -1.94 -30.93 -9.53
CA GLU A 411 -0.84 -31.90 -9.48
C GLU A 411 0.23 -31.75 -10.58
N SER A 412 0.33 -30.59 -11.22
CA SER A 412 1.33 -30.33 -12.26
C SER A 412 2.66 -29.76 -11.76
N LEU A 413 2.73 -29.26 -10.53
CA LEU A 413 3.96 -28.78 -9.90
C LEU A 413 4.62 -29.89 -9.08
N GLU A 414 5.86 -30.22 -9.42
CA GLU A 414 6.68 -31.17 -8.67
C GLU A 414 7.18 -30.58 -7.34
N ALA A 415 7.54 -31.45 -6.40
CA ALA A 415 8.07 -31.03 -5.10
C ALA A 415 9.36 -30.20 -5.19
N ASN A 416 10.11 -30.26 -6.30
CA ASN A 416 11.31 -29.45 -6.51
C ASN A 416 10.98 -27.96 -6.73
N PHE A 417 9.76 -27.65 -7.19
CA PHE A 417 9.31 -26.26 -7.33
C PHE A 417 9.21 -25.55 -5.97
N LEU A 418 9.19 -26.29 -4.86
CA LEU A 418 9.26 -25.73 -3.50
C LEU A 418 10.56 -24.97 -3.23
N ASP A 419 11.64 -25.25 -3.96
CA ASP A 419 12.89 -24.49 -3.80
C ASP A 419 12.73 -23.05 -4.29
N LEU A 420 11.94 -22.84 -5.34
CA LEU A 420 11.58 -21.49 -5.81
C LEU A 420 10.63 -20.79 -4.83
N LEU A 421 9.64 -21.48 -4.28
CA LEU A 421 8.79 -20.90 -3.22
C LEU A 421 9.59 -20.60 -1.95
N ARG A 422 10.66 -21.33 -1.65
CA ARG A 422 11.54 -21.01 -0.51
C ARG A 422 12.32 -19.72 -0.74
N GLN A 423 12.72 -19.44 -1.98
CA GLN A 423 13.35 -18.17 -2.37
C GLN A 423 12.34 -17.03 -2.38
N HIS A 424 11.09 -17.32 -2.75
CA HIS A 424 9.99 -16.37 -2.85
C HIS A 424 8.76 -16.85 -2.06
N PRO A 425 8.73 -16.66 -0.72
CA PRO A 425 7.74 -17.26 0.19
C PRO A 425 6.36 -16.58 0.12
N ILE A 426 5.70 -16.66 -1.03
CA ILE A 426 4.39 -16.07 -1.30
C ILE A 426 3.33 -16.57 -0.31
N GLU A 427 3.43 -17.80 0.20
CA GLU A 427 2.50 -18.34 1.19
C GLU A 427 2.48 -17.51 2.49
N LYS A 428 3.61 -16.91 2.89
CA LYS A 428 3.68 -16.05 4.07
C LYS A 428 2.99 -14.71 3.82
N SER A 429 3.21 -14.12 2.64
CA SER A 429 2.59 -12.86 2.24
C SER A 429 1.07 -13.01 2.10
N LEU A 430 0.61 -14.12 1.49
CA LEU A 430 -0.82 -14.46 1.46
C LEU A 430 -1.40 -14.63 2.86
N THR A 431 -0.64 -15.22 3.80
CA THR A 431 -1.08 -15.35 5.20
C THR A 431 -1.26 -13.99 5.86
N SER A 432 -0.32 -13.06 5.63
CA SER A 432 -0.45 -11.68 6.10
C SER A 432 -1.73 -11.03 5.56
N ILE A 433 -1.98 -11.14 4.25
CA ILE A 433 -3.21 -10.59 3.63
C ILE A 433 -4.47 -11.26 4.20
N MET A 434 -4.49 -12.59 4.36
CA MET A 434 -5.63 -13.33 4.91
C MET A 434 -6.02 -12.87 6.33
N VAL A 435 -5.04 -12.46 7.14
CA VAL A 435 -5.25 -12.08 8.54
C VAL A 435 -5.47 -10.57 8.69
N PHE A 436 -4.67 -9.75 8.00
CA PHE A 436 -4.55 -8.31 8.28
C PHE A 436 -5.12 -7.40 7.20
N ALA A 437 -5.43 -7.88 5.99
CA ALA A 437 -6.04 -7.01 4.97
C ALA A 437 -7.37 -6.45 5.48
N LEU A 438 -7.61 -5.16 5.26
CA LEU A 438 -8.78 -4.45 5.77
C LEU A 438 -10.07 -5.00 5.17
N ASP A 439 -10.12 -5.27 3.87
CA ASP A 439 -11.35 -5.72 3.22
C ASP A 439 -11.50 -7.24 3.18
N LYS A 440 -12.75 -7.71 3.29
CA LYS A 440 -13.09 -9.14 3.23
C LYS A 440 -12.78 -9.77 1.87
N HIS A 441 -12.85 -9.00 0.78
CA HIS A 441 -12.63 -9.54 -0.56
C HIS A 441 -11.19 -10.01 -0.73
N SER A 442 -10.21 -9.16 -0.40
CA SER A 442 -8.78 -9.49 -0.41
C SER A 442 -8.46 -10.69 0.49
N ARG A 443 -8.99 -10.72 1.73
CA ARG A 443 -8.80 -11.86 2.64
C ARG A 443 -9.31 -13.18 2.03
N THR A 444 -10.50 -13.15 1.41
CA THR A 444 -11.12 -14.33 0.81
C THR A 444 -10.40 -14.77 -0.47
N THR A 445 -9.98 -13.80 -1.30
CA THR A 445 -9.22 -14.05 -2.52
C THR A 445 -7.84 -14.64 -2.20
N ALA A 446 -7.14 -14.12 -1.20
CA ALA A 446 -5.86 -14.68 -0.76
C ALA A 446 -5.99 -16.13 -0.29
N LEU A 447 -7.06 -16.45 0.47
CA LEU A 447 -7.36 -17.82 0.89
C LEU A 447 -7.65 -18.75 -0.29
N LEU A 448 -8.42 -18.28 -1.28
CA LEU A 448 -8.70 -19.04 -2.49
C LEU A 448 -7.42 -19.33 -3.28
N LEU A 449 -6.58 -18.32 -3.49
CA LEU A 449 -5.34 -18.44 -4.24
C LEU A 449 -4.31 -19.31 -3.52
N PHE A 450 -4.23 -19.23 -2.19
CA PHE A 450 -3.40 -20.15 -1.40
C PHE A 450 -3.83 -21.60 -1.62
N LYS A 451 -5.13 -21.90 -1.53
CA LYS A 451 -5.66 -23.25 -1.79
C LYS A 451 -5.36 -23.72 -3.21
N GLN A 452 -5.57 -22.85 -4.20
CA GLN A 452 -5.28 -23.15 -5.60
C GLN A 452 -3.78 -23.43 -5.82
N LEU A 453 -2.89 -22.61 -5.25
CA LEU A 453 -1.44 -22.82 -5.32
C LEU A 453 -1.05 -24.17 -4.75
N VAL A 454 -1.53 -24.53 -3.57
CA VAL A 454 -1.26 -25.84 -2.96
C VAL A 454 -1.79 -26.96 -3.86
N ASN A 455 -3.01 -26.84 -4.39
CA ASN A 455 -3.58 -27.86 -5.28
C ASN A 455 -2.82 -28.02 -6.60
N CYS A 456 -2.04 -27.04 -7.03
CA CYS A 456 -1.17 -27.19 -8.19
C CYS A 456 -0.02 -28.19 -7.95
N PHE A 457 0.38 -28.43 -6.70
CA PHE A 457 1.45 -29.40 -6.38
C PHE A 457 0.99 -30.84 -6.44
N GLU A 458 1.91 -31.73 -6.79
CA GLU A 458 1.76 -33.17 -6.57
C GLU A 458 1.63 -33.50 -5.07
N PRO A 459 1.11 -34.67 -4.69
CA PRO A 459 0.87 -35.03 -3.28
C PRO A 459 2.09 -34.88 -2.36
N SER A 460 3.31 -35.19 -2.84
CA SER A 460 4.53 -34.98 -2.04
C SER A 460 4.85 -33.52 -1.80
N GLY A 461 4.63 -32.64 -2.78
CA GLY A 461 4.84 -31.21 -2.64
C GLY A 461 3.80 -30.60 -1.69
N ARG A 462 2.52 -30.94 -1.89
CA ARG A 462 1.41 -30.52 -1.02
C ARG A 462 1.66 -30.85 0.45
N TYR A 463 2.04 -32.10 0.74
CA TYR A 463 2.32 -32.52 2.11
C TYR A 463 3.44 -31.68 2.75
N LYS A 464 4.52 -31.39 2.02
CA LYS A 464 5.63 -30.57 2.54
C LYS A 464 5.19 -29.14 2.87
N ILE A 465 4.35 -28.52 2.04
CA ILE A 465 3.78 -27.18 2.31
C ILE A 465 2.93 -27.22 3.56
N LEU A 466 1.94 -28.13 3.61
CA LEU A 466 1.01 -28.23 4.73
C LEU A 466 1.74 -28.56 6.04
N TYR A 467 2.67 -29.50 6.02
CA TYR A 467 3.48 -29.85 7.19
C TYR A 467 4.33 -28.66 7.69
N SER A 468 4.91 -27.87 6.78
CA SER A 468 5.67 -26.66 7.13
C SER A 468 4.80 -25.65 7.88
N ILE A 469 3.56 -25.43 7.44
CA ILE A 469 2.61 -24.51 8.09
C ILE A 469 2.19 -25.05 9.45
N LEU A 470 1.85 -26.34 9.52
CA LEU A 470 1.34 -27.01 10.73
C LEU A 470 2.39 -27.13 11.84
N SER A 471 3.67 -27.17 11.50
CA SER A 471 4.76 -27.38 12.46
C SER A 471 5.34 -26.07 13.05
N GLN A 472 4.94 -24.90 12.56
CA GLN A 472 5.49 -23.62 12.98
C GLN A 472 4.67 -22.97 14.09
N SER A 473 5.31 -22.67 15.23
CA SER A 473 4.63 -22.03 16.37
C SER A 473 4.19 -20.58 16.11
N ARG A 474 4.89 -19.83 15.27
CA ARG A 474 4.54 -18.42 14.99
C ARG A 474 3.40 -18.24 13.99
N GLN A 475 2.85 -19.33 13.46
CA GLN A 475 1.75 -19.26 12.50
C GLN A 475 0.41 -18.96 13.18
N HIS A 476 -0.45 -18.24 12.46
CA HIS A 476 -1.78 -17.90 12.93
C HIS A 476 -2.65 -19.17 13.08
N ALA A 477 -3.30 -19.36 14.23
CA ALA A 477 -4.04 -20.57 14.56
C ALA A 477 -5.15 -20.88 13.53
N GLY A 478 -5.87 -19.87 13.07
CA GLY A 478 -6.87 -20.02 12.01
C GLY A 478 -6.28 -20.48 10.66
N PHE A 479 -5.06 -20.04 10.32
CA PHE A 479 -4.40 -20.48 9.08
C PHE A 479 -3.92 -21.93 9.19
N GLN A 480 -3.41 -22.32 10.35
CA GLN A 480 -3.11 -23.72 10.65
C GLN A 480 -4.37 -24.58 10.61
N GLY A 481 -5.52 -24.07 11.09
CA GLY A 481 -6.82 -24.72 10.95
C GLY A 481 -7.22 -24.97 9.49
N VAL A 482 -6.98 -24.02 8.58
CA VAL A 482 -7.15 -24.21 7.13
C VAL A 482 -6.22 -25.33 6.62
N ALA A 483 -4.96 -25.35 7.03
CA ALA A 483 -4.01 -26.39 6.61
C ALA A 483 -4.42 -27.78 7.13
N ILE A 484 -4.95 -27.90 8.35
CA ILE A 484 -5.52 -29.15 8.89
C ILE A 484 -6.70 -29.59 8.02
N GLN A 485 -7.58 -28.66 7.67
CA GLN A 485 -8.75 -28.95 6.83
C GLN A 485 -8.32 -29.48 5.45
N MET A 486 -7.31 -28.89 4.82
CA MET A 486 -6.76 -29.41 3.56
C MET A 486 -6.12 -30.81 3.75
N TYR A 487 -5.37 -31.02 4.84
CA TYR A 487 -4.79 -32.33 5.15
C TYR A 487 -5.88 -33.41 5.31
N LYS A 488 -6.99 -33.06 5.98
CA LYS A 488 -8.17 -33.91 6.16
C LYS A 488 -8.75 -34.40 4.83
N ASP A 489 -8.76 -33.53 3.84
CA ASP A 489 -9.35 -33.82 2.53
C ASP A 489 -8.46 -34.80 1.75
N PHE A 490 -7.12 -34.70 1.88
CA PHE A 490 -6.17 -35.55 1.15
C PHE A 490 -5.79 -36.88 1.83
N VAL A 491 -5.98 -37.03 3.15
CA VAL A 491 -5.40 -38.15 3.92
C VAL A 491 -5.85 -39.54 3.45
N PHE A 492 -7.06 -39.65 2.90
CA PHE A 492 -7.59 -40.91 2.36
C PHE A 492 -7.38 -41.05 0.85
N GLU A 493 -6.98 -39.98 0.16
CA GLU A 493 -6.79 -39.95 -1.30
C GLU A 493 -5.37 -40.36 -1.69
N HIS A 494 -4.37 -39.99 -0.87
CA HIS A 494 -2.97 -40.20 -1.19
C HIS A 494 -2.16 -40.79 -0.03
N GLN A 495 -1.40 -41.85 -0.31
CA GLN A 495 -0.58 -42.57 0.69
C GLN A 495 0.48 -41.69 1.38
N VAL A 496 0.92 -40.60 0.74
CA VAL A 496 1.92 -39.67 1.30
C VAL A 496 1.47 -39.08 2.64
N TYR A 497 0.17 -38.95 2.87
CA TYR A 497 -0.41 -38.36 4.08
C TYR A 497 -0.65 -39.37 5.20
N GLN A 498 -0.26 -40.63 5.01
CA GLN A 498 -0.53 -41.73 5.93
C GLN A 498 0.77 -42.18 6.64
N GLY A 499 0.66 -43.12 7.57
CA GLY A 499 1.83 -43.76 8.18
C GLY A 499 2.69 -42.77 8.98
N SER A 500 4.01 -42.84 8.77
CA SER A 500 4.99 -42.01 9.47
C SER A 500 4.78 -40.51 9.26
N ASN A 501 4.28 -40.10 8.08
CA ASN A 501 4.00 -38.70 7.78
C ASN A 501 2.79 -38.18 8.56
N LEU A 502 1.73 -38.98 8.69
CA LEU A 502 0.59 -38.67 9.56
C LEU A 502 1.04 -38.52 11.00
N HIS A 503 1.84 -39.47 11.49
CA HIS A 503 2.36 -39.48 12.85
C HIS A 503 3.20 -38.24 13.13
N ARG A 504 4.08 -37.88 12.19
CA ARG A 504 4.93 -36.70 12.28
C ARG A 504 4.10 -35.43 12.32
N MET A 505 3.12 -35.29 11.42
CA MET A 505 2.20 -34.15 11.40
C MET A 505 1.45 -34.01 12.74
N ILE A 506 0.82 -35.07 13.24
CA ILE A 506 0.06 -35.04 14.50
C ILE A 506 0.95 -34.61 15.67
N ARG A 507 2.14 -35.20 15.81
CA ARG A 507 3.08 -34.82 16.87
C ARG A 507 3.48 -33.36 16.80
N SER A 508 3.76 -32.85 15.59
CA SER A 508 4.11 -31.45 15.39
C SER A 508 2.97 -30.50 15.75
N VAL A 509 1.73 -30.82 15.35
CA VAL A 509 0.57 -29.99 15.70
C VAL A 509 0.31 -30.01 17.20
N ILE A 510 0.38 -31.17 17.85
CA ILE A 510 0.23 -31.29 19.33
C ILE A 510 1.23 -30.39 20.05
N ALA A 511 2.50 -30.41 19.63
CA ALA A 511 3.56 -29.62 20.24
C ALA A 511 3.38 -28.09 20.09
N VAL A 512 2.61 -27.66 19.09
CA VAL A 512 2.32 -26.24 18.81
C VAL A 512 0.97 -25.79 19.38
N ALA A 513 -0.01 -26.71 19.44
CA ALA A 513 -1.37 -26.44 19.90
C ALA A 513 -1.47 -26.30 21.42
N LEU A 514 -0.66 -27.07 22.16
CA LEU A 514 -0.66 -27.00 23.61
C LEU A 514 0.30 -25.90 24.12
N PRO A 515 -0.12 -25.10 25.12
CA PRO A 515 0.73 -24.12 25.77
C PRO A 515 1.94 -24.81 26.42
N GLN A 516 3.16 -24.30 26.15
CA GLN A 516 4.39 -24.83 26.77
C GLN A 516 4.63 -24.24 28.17
N ASP A 517 4.03 -23.09 28.47
CA ASP A 517 4.19 -22.36 29.73
C ASP A 517 2.84 -22.03 30.38
N ALA A 518 2.84 -21.87 31.71
CA ALA A 518 1.65 -21.53 32.51
C ALA A 518 0.97 -20.19 32.14
N ASN A 519 1.66 -19.36 31.35
CA ASN A 519 1.21 -18.01 30.94
C ASN A 519 0.55 -17.98 29.54
N SER A 520 0.58 -19.08 28.78
CA SER A 520 0.02 -19.10 27.42
C SER A 520 -1.50 -19.34 27.43
N ASP A 521 -2.25 -18.44 26.79
CA ASP A 521 -3.71 -18.49 26.73
C ASP A 521 -4.19 -19.57 25.73
N LEU A 522 -4.97 -20.54 26.23
CA LEU A 522 -5.63 -21.55 25.40
C LEU A 522 -6.52 -20.93 24.31
N LEU A 523 -7.06 -19.73 24.56
CA LEU A 523 -7.95 -19.04 23.63
C LEU A 523 -7.22 -18.58 22.36
N GLU A 524 -5.93 -18.21 22.44
CA GLU A 524 -5.13 -17.81 21.27
C GLU A 524 -4.93 -18.97 20.28
N ARG A 525 -4.92 -20.20 20.80
CA ARG A 525 -4.74 -21.43 20.01
C ARG A 525 -6.03 -22.21 19.77
N ASN A 526 -7.17 -21.61 20.10
CA ASN A 526 -8.45 -22.30 20.10
C ASN A 526 -8.80 -22.90 18.72
N ASP A 527 -8.65 -22.12 17.65
CA ASP A 527 -8.93 -22.59 16.28
C ASP A 527 -8.07 -23.80 15.88
N LEU A 528 -6.82 -23.84 16.34
CA LEU A 528 -5.90 -24.94 16.07
C LEU A 528 -6.30 -26.21 16.86
N ILE A 529 -6.60 -26.05 18.15
CA ILE A 529 -7.07 -27.14 19.02
C ILE A 529 -8.37 -27.73 18.46
N PHE A 530 -9.33 -26.89 18.10
CA PHE A 530 -10.58 -27.30 17.46
C PHE A 530 -10.34 -28.01 16.14
N GLY A 531 -9.47 -27.46 15.29
CA GLY A 531 -9.10 -28.07 14.01
C GLY A 531 -8.54 -29.48 14.20
N LEU A 532 -7.59 -29.64 15.13
CA LEU A 532 -6.96 -30.93 15.42
C LEU A 532 -7.96 -31.93 15.99
N LEU A 533 -8.77 -31.55 16.98
CA LEU A 533 -9.79 -32.44 17.58
C LEU A 533 -10.79 -32.94 16.54
N ASN A 534 -11.28 -32.04 15.67
CA ASN A 534 -12.21 -32.43 14.60
C ASN A 534 -11.54 -33.32 13.55
N PHE A 535 -10.28 -33.06 13.21
CA PHE A 535 -9.51 -33.93 12.33
C PHE A 535 -9.35 -35.34 12.91
N LEU A 536 -8.93 -35.44 14.18
CA LEU A 536 -8.75 -36.71 14.89
C LEU A 536 -10.07 -37.48 14.97
N ARG A 537 -11.16 -36.80 15.35
CA ARG A 537 -12.51 -37.38 15.34
C ARG A 537 -12.88 -37.93 13.97
N TYR A 538 -12.67 -37.14 12.91
CA TYR A 538 -12.99 -37.55 11.56
C TYR A 538 -12.21 -38.80 11.12
N ILE A 539 -10.89 -38.79 11.28
CA ILE A 539 -10.03 -39.87 10.78
C ILE A 539 -10.23 -41.17 11.58
N MET A 540 -10.44 -41.08 12.90
CA MET A 540 -10.65 -42.27 13.75
C MET A 540 -12.04 -42.88 13.60
N ILE A 541 -13.06 -42.10 13.22
CA ILE A 541 -14.37 -42.65 12.83
C ILE A 541 -14.26 -43.34 11.46
N ARG A 542 -13.53 -42.73 10.51
CA ARG A 542 -13.48 -43.20 9.13
C ARG A 542 -12.52 -44.39 8.92
N ASP A 543 -11.40 -44.43 9.64
CA ASP A 543 -10.43 -45.53 9.60
C ASP A 543 -10.65 -46.49 10.76
N ILE A 544 -11.25 -47.64 10.50
CA ILE A 544 -11.61 -48.60 11.54
C ILE A 544 -10.34 -49.28 12.08
N ARG A 545 -10.25 -49.48 13.40
CA ARG A 545 -9.04 -49.96 14.08
C ARG A 545 -8.45 -51.26 13.54
N HIS A 546 -9.29 -52.20 13.11
CA HIS A 546 -8.82 -53.48 12.58
C HIS A 546 -8.19 -53.35 11.19
N GLN A 547 -8.58 -52.33 10.40
CA GLN A 547 -8.01 -52.06 9.08
C GLN A 547 -6.78 -51.17 9.20
N ASN A 548 -6.89 -50.10 10.01
CA ASN A 548 -5.82 -49.14 10.32
C ASN A 548 -5.08 -48.68 9.05
N HIS A 549 -5.83 -48.33 8.01
CA HIS A 549 -5.29 -48.02 6.69
C HIS A 549 -4.34 -46.81 6.75
N THR A 550 -4.75 -45.76 7.47
CA THR A 550 -3.97 -44.53 7.62
C THR A 550 -2.84 -44.66 8.64
N ARG A 551 -2.81 -45.75 9.41
CA ARG A 551 -1.97 -45.97 10.59
C ARG A 551 -2.25 -45.03 11.76
N ILE A 552 -3.40 -44.36 11.82
CA ILE A 552 -3.75 -43.46 12.93
C ILE A 552 -3.74 -44.18 14.29
N TRP A 553 -4.13 -45.46 14.34
CA TRP A 553 -4.24 -46.19 15.60
C TRP A 553 -2.88 -46.50 16.23
N ASP A 554 -1.81 -46.46 15.44
CA ASP A 554 -0.43 -46.64 15.93
C ASP A 554 0.02 -45.46 16.81
N VAL A 555 -0.63 -44.30 16.69
CA VAL A 555 -0.35 -43.10 17.51
C VAL A 555 -1.47 -42.77 18.50
N ALA A 556 -2.47 -43.63 18.67
CA ALA A 556 -3.58 -43.38 19.59
C ALA A 556 -3.11 -43.13 21.04
N ILE A 557 -2.10 -43.88 21.50
CA ILE A 557 -1.51 -43.68 22.84
C ILE A 557 -0.84 -42.31 22.94
N VAL A 558 -0.09 -41.89 21.92
CA VAL A 558 0.54 -40.56 21.88
C VAL A 558 -0.51 -39.46 21.92
N ILE A 559 -1.62 -39.62 21.21
CA ILE A 559 -2.75 -38.66 21.23
C ILE A 559 -3.37 -38.61 22.63
N GLN A 560 -3.59 -39.75 23.28
CA GLN A 560 -4.16 -39.78 24.63
C GLN A 560 -3.24 -39.12 25.66
N GLU A 561 -1.98 -39.54 25.70
CA GLU A 561 -1.02 -39.13 26.73
C GLU A 561 -0.48 -37.70 26.50
N ASN A 562 -0.18 -37.34 25.26
CA ASN A 562 0.52 -36.08 24.97
C ASN A 562 -0.41 -34.96 24.52
N PHE A 563 -1.69 -35.25 24.24
CA PHE A 563 -2.66 -34.24 23.81
C PHE A 563 -3.91 -34.21 24.67
N LEU A 564 -4.68 -35.31 24.73
CA LEU A 564 -5.98 -35.30 25.40
C LEU A 564 -5.87 -35.11 26.92
N LYS A 565 -4.92 -35.77 27.60
CA LYS A 565 -4.73 -35.55 29.04
C LYS A 565 -4.27 -34.12 29.36
N PRO A 566 -3.18 -33.59 28.77
CA PRO A 566 -2.75 -32.22 29.03
C PRO A 566 -3.81 -31.17 28.67
N LEU A 567 -4.56 -31.37 27.57
CA LEU A 567 -5.62 -30.45 27.19
C LEU A 567 -6.73 -30.38 28.25
N HIS A 568 -7.12 -31.51 28.83
CA HIS A 568 -8.14 -31.55 29.88
C HIS A 568 -7.67 -30.82 31.15
N GLU A 569 -6.42 -31.05 31.56
CA GLU A 569 -5.82 -30.34 32.70
C GLU A 569 -5.77 -28.82 32.46
N ALA A 570 -5.36 -28.42 31.26
CA ALA A 570 -5.31 -27.01 30.89
C ALA A 570 -6.71 -26.37 30.89
N LEU A 571 -7.73 -27.04 30.34
CA LEU A 571 -9.12 -26.56 30.34
C LEU A 571 -9.67 -26.38 31.76
N GLU A 572 -9.40 -27.31 32.66
CA GLU A 572 -9.82 -27.21 34.06
C GLU A 572 -9.15 -26.02 34.76
N LEU A 573 -7.84 -25.83 34.56
CA LEU A 573 -7.11 -24.69 35.10
C LEU A 573 -7.65 -23.35 34.57
N SER A 574 -7.84 -23.24 33.25
CA SER A 574 -8.40 -22.03 32.62
C SER A 574 -9.82 -21.74 33.09
N ARG A 575 -10.65 -22.76 33.27
CA ARG A 575 -12.01 -22.64 33.81
C ARG A 575 -12.01 -22.13 35.25
N ILE A 576 -11.10 -22.63 36.10
CA ILE A 576 -10.93 -22.13 37.47
C ILE A 576 -10.53 -20.65 37.45
N SER A 577 -9.58 -20.28 36.58
CA SER A 577 -9.14 -18.88 36.43
C SER A 577 -10.30 -17.95 36.03
N CYS A 578 -11.03 -18.29 34.98
CA CYS A 578 -12.20 -17.51 34.53
C CYS A 578 -13.29 -17.40 35.61
N LYS A 579 -13.56 -18.48 36.35
CA LYS A 579 -14.52 -18.45 37.48
C LYS A 579 -14.07 -17.53 38.60
N LEU A 580 -12.78 -17.50 38.93
CA LEU A 580 -12.20 -16.58 39.92
C LEU A 580 -12.32 -15.13 39.47
N GLU A 581 -12.07 -14.84 38.18
CA GLU A 581 -12.25 -13.50 37.61
C GLU A 581 -13.72 -13.05 37.66
N LEU A 582 -14.68 -13.93 37.32
CA LEU A 582 -16.10 -13.62 37.46
C LEU A 582 -16.50 -13.31 38.91
N CYS A 583 -15.93 -14.01 39.90
CA CYS A 583 -16.15 -13.70 41.31
C CYS A 583 -15.60 -12.31 41.68
N LYS A 584 -14.39 -11.97 41.23
CA LYS A 584 -13.80 -10.63 41.45
C LYS A 584 -14.66 -9.53 40.84
N LEU A 585 -15.16 -9.71 39.62
CA LEU A 585 -16.03 -8.74 38.94
C LEU A 585 -17.37 -8.57 39.67
N LYS A 586 -17.96 -9.66 40.17
CA LYS A 586 -19.18 -9.61 41.00
C LYS A 586 -18.93 -8.80 42.28
N ASP A 587 -17.81 -9.03 42.96
CA ASP A 587 -17.44 -8.30 44.17
C ASP A 587 -17.18 -6.81 43.90
N MET A 588 -16.57 -6.46 42.76
CA MET A 588 -16.40 -5.07 42.33
C MET A 588 -17.75 -4.39 42.05
N LYS A 589 -18.66 -5.06 41.33
CA LYS A 589 -20.02 -4.56 41.08
C LYS A 589 -20.80 -4.35 42.38
N LEU A 590 -20.66 -5.26 43.34
CA LEU A 590 -21.26 -5.13 44.66
C LEU A 590 -20.65 -3.98 45.49
N LYS A 591 -19.35 -3.70 45.36
CA LYS A 591 -18.69 -2.57 46.04
C LYS A 591 -19.08 -1.22 45.42
N MET A 592 -19.24 -1.15 44.09
CA MET A 592 -19.73 0.05 43.40
C MET A 592 -21.17 0.38 43.80
N ASN A 593 -22.07 -0.62 43.79
CA ASN A 593 -23.46 -0.44 44.23
C ASN A 593 -23.59 -0.03 45.71
N LYS A 594 -22.66 -0.46 46.57
CA LYS A 594 -22.62 -0.03 47.99
C LYS A 594 -22.13 1.40 48.17
N ASN A 595 -21.22 1.89 47.32
CA ASN A 595 -20.76 3.27 47.34
C ASN A 595 -21.84 4.25 46.84
N ASP A 596 -22.64 3.85 45.85
CA ASP A 596 -23.80 4.63 45.38
C ASP A 596 -24.91 4.73 46.44
N HIS A 597 -25.10 3.68 47.25
CA HIS A 597 -26.04 3.72 48.38
C HIS A 597 -25.51 4.48 49.61
N GLN A 598 -24.20 4.69 49.75
CA GLN A 598 -23.63 5.52 50.83
C GLN A 598 -23.62 7.03 50.52
N GLN A 599 -23.80 7.45 49.26
CA GLN A 599 -24.02 8.87 48.93
C GLN A 599 -25.48 9.33 49.08
N GLN A 600 -26.45 8.41 49.27
CA GLN A 600 -27.86 8.77 49.53
C GLN A 600 -28.26 8.75 51.01
N LEU A 601 -27.35 8.45 51.95
CA LEU A 601 -27.63 8.42 53.39
C LEU A 601 -26.55 9.15 54.22
N VAL A 602 -26.26 10.42 53.91
CA VAL A 602 -25.61 11.35 54.88
C VAL A 602 -26.30 12.71 54.83
N GLY A 603 -27.55 12.75 55.27
CA GLY A 603 -28.26 13.96 55.66
C GLY A 603 -28.54 13.94 57.16
N LYS A 604 -27.78 14.75 57.91
CA LYS A 604 -27.91 15.12 59.34
C LYS A 604 -27.04 14.36 60.34
N GLY A 605 -26.10 15.11 60.92
CA GLY A 605 -26.07 15.22 62.40
C GLY A 605 -24.83 14.72 63.13
N ASN A 606 -23.80 15.57 63.16
CA ASN A 606 -22.95 15.87 64.32
C ASN A 606 -22.03 14.81 64.98
N LYS A 607 -20.72 15.15 64.88
CA LYS A 607 -19.73 15.33 65.96
C LYS A 607 -18.92 14.11 66.48
N LYS A 608 -17.61 14.24 66.20
CA LYS A 608 -16.43 14.09 67.08
C LYS A 608 -15.82 12.69 67.33
N LYS A 609 -14.68 12.50 66.65
CA LYS A 609 -13.31 12.13 67.13
C LYS A 609 -13.10 10.91 68.05
N LYS A 610 -12.23 10.04 67.51
CA LYS A 610 -11.07 9.31 68.10
C LYS A 610 -11.35 8.15 69.07
N GLY A 611 -10.80 6.99 68.72
CA GLY A 611 -10.44 5.91 69.66
C GLY A 611 -10.07 4.61 68.91
N GLN A 612 -8.84 4.14 69.11
CA GLN A 612 -8.26 2.92 68.54
C GLN A 612 -8.89 1.64 69.13
N ASN A 613 -8.91 0.55 68.34
CA ASN A 613 -8.25 -0.75 68.58
C ASN A 613 -9.05 -2.01 68.15
N HIS A 614 -8.34 -2.82 67.36
CA HIS A 614 -8.22 -4.28 67.32
C HIS A 614 -9.34 -5.27 66.93
N HIS A 615 -8.89 -6.22 66.10
CA HIS A 615 -9.26 -7.64 65.94
C HIS A 615 -10.54 -7.97 65.15
N SER A 616 -10.41 -8.45 63.90
CA SER A 616 -9.99 -9.79 63.41
C SER A 616 -11.17 -10.74 63.21
N SER A 617 -11.40 -11.15 61.97
CA SER A 617 -11.70 -12.56 61.67
C SER A 617 -11.20 -12.88 60.26
N LYS A 618 -10.18 -13.74 60.24
CA LYS A 618 -9.66 -14.47 59.09
C LYS A 618 -10.77 -15.29 58.42
N ILE A 619 -10.75 -15.34 57.09
CA ILE A 619 -10.81 -16.61 56.37
C ILE A 619 -9.73 -16.57 55.29
N ASP A 620 -8.59 -17.16 55.66
CA ASP A 620 -7.55 -17.65 54.74
C ASP A 620 -8.12 -18.88 54.01
N GLN A 621 -8.20 -18.84 52.69
CA GLN A 621 -7.90 -19.98 51.81
C GLN A 621 -7.22 -19.43 50.55
N SER A 622 -5.99 -18.95 50.72
CA SER A 622 -5.05 -18.74 49.63
C SER A 622 -4.41 -20.09 49.26
N VAL A 623 -4.92 -20.73 48.22
CA VAL A 623 -4.15 -21.73 47.49
C VAL A 623 -3.30 -20.97 46.49
N VAL A 624 -2.01 -20.84 46.81
CA VAL A 624 -0.98 -20.29 45.93
C VAL A 624 -0.67 -21.33 44.87
N ILE A 625 -0.95 -21.01 43.60
CA ILE A 625 -0.45 -21.75 42.43
C ILE A 625 0.44 -20.77 41.65
N TYR A 626 1.71 -20.74 42.10
CA TYR A 626 2.97 -20.14 41.60
C TYR A 626 3.04 -18.72 40.96
N PRO A 627 4.21 -18.05 41.13
CA PRO A 627 4.40 -16.62 41.00
C PRO A 627 5.11 -16.20 39.69
N ASN A 628 4.67 -15.10 39.10
CA ASN A 628 5.48 -14.00 38.53
C ASN A 628 4.81 -13.33 37.33
N GLU A 629 4.65 -12.01 37.51
CA GLU A 629 4.55 -10.93 36.54
C GLU A 629 3.22 -10.62 35.83
N LYS A 630 3.22 -9.40 35.28
CA LYS A 630 2.18 -8.36 35.34
C LYS A 630 0.83 -8.78 34.75
N PRO A 631 -0.29 -8.33 35.34
CA PRO A 631 -1.59 -8.48 34.69
C PRO A 631 -1.55 -7.79 33.33
N ILE A 632 -1.98 -8.52 32.31
CA ILE A 632 -2.30 -7.98 30.99
C ILE A 632 -3.19 -6.75 31.23
N GLN A 633 -2.72 -5.57 30.81
CA GLN A 633 -3.59 -4.41 30.74
C GLN A 633 -4.58 -4.66 29.61
N TRP A 634 -5.74 -5.19 29.98
CA TRP A 634 -6.90 -5.19 29.12
C TRP A 634 -7.17 -3.75 28.65
N PRO A 635 -7.59 -3.51 27.40
CA PRO A 635 -8.09 -2.21 27.00
C PRO A 635 -9.17 -1.75 27.98
N GLU A 636 -9.32 -0.44 28.23
CA GLU A 636 -10.35 0.08 29.14
C GLU A 636 -11.74 -0.41 28.70
N MET A 637 -12.21 -1.49 29.33
CA MET A 637 -13.48 -2.13 29.06
C MET A 637 -14.42 -1.89 30.22
N THR A 638 -15.72 -1.83 29.93
CA THR A 638 -16.70 -1.81 31.01
C THR A 638 -16.77 -3.18 31.68
N ILE A 639 -17.10 -3.21 32.98
CA ILE A 639 -17.30 -4.47 33.75
C ILE A 639 -18.25 -5.45 33.04
N GLU A 640 -19.21 -4.92 32.28
CA GLU A 640 -20.19 -5.71 31.53
C GLU A 640 -19.60 -6.34 30.25
N GLN A 641 -18.70 -5.61 29.57
CA GLN A 641 -17.93 -6.14 28.43
C GLN A 641 -16.96 -7.23 28.88
N GLU A 642 -16.24 -7.01 29.99
CA GLU A 642 -15.34 -8.01 30.59
C GLU A 642 -16.10 -9.28 31.00
N HIS A 643 -17.24 -9.13 31.71
CA HIS A 643 -18.07 -10.27 32.07
C HIS A 643 -18.53 -11.06 30.83
N LYS A 644 -18.91 -10.36 29.75
CA LYS A 644 -19.34 -11.01 28.51
C LYS A 644 -18.20 -11.79 27.85
N GLN A 645 -16.98 -11.24 27.81
CA GLN A 645 -15.81 -11.93 27.26
C GLN A 645 -15.47 -13.19 28.04
N ILE A 646 -15.46 -13.13 29.38
CA ILE A 646 -15.18 -14.32 30.21
C ILE A 646 -16.26 -15.40 30.00
N MET A 647 -17.53 -15.00 29.86
CA MET A 647 -18.60 -15.95 29.53
C MET A 647 -18.41 -16.62 28.15
N PHE A 648 -17.94 -15.88 27.15
CA PHE A 648 -17.60 -16.45 25.84
C PHE A 648 -16.42 -17.42 25.93
N ALA A 649 -15.39 -17.10 26.71
CA ALA A 649 -14.26 -18.01 26.95
C ALA A 649 -14.73 -19.34 27.57
N LEU A 650 -15.59 -19.29 28.58
CA LEU A 650 -16.16 -20.49 29.20
C LEU A 650 -16.98 -21.33 28.21
N GLN A 651 -17.80 -20.69 27.37
CA GLN A 651 -18.55 -21.38 26.32
C GLN A 651 -17.63 -22.09 25.31
N ASN A 652 -16.52 -21.45 24.95
CA ASN A 652 -15.52 -22.06 24.08
C ASN A 652 -14.89 -23.30 24.73
N PHE A 653 -14.54 -23.23 26.02
CA PHE A 653 -13.99 -24.38 26.74
C PHE A 653 -14.97 -25.56 26.79
N ASP A 654 -16.25 -25.30 27.04
CA ASP A 654 -17.29 -26.34 27.05
C ASP A 654 -17.43 -27.01 25.67
N LEU A 655 -17.31 -26.24 24.59
CA LEU A 655 -17.35 -26.76 23.23
C LEU A 655 -16.12 -27.64 22.91
N ILE A 656 -14.91 -27.25 23.37
CA ILE A 656 -13.69 -28.07 23.23
C ILE A 656 -13.86 -29.38 24.00
N GLU A 657 -14.33 -29.30 25.26
CA GLU A 657 -14.50 -30.46 26.13
C GLU A 657 -15.52 -31.47 25.55
N SER A 658 -16.58 -30.98 24.91
CA SER A 658 -17.55 -31.84 24.22
C SER A 658 -16.92 -32.69 23.13
N ILE A 659 -16.07 -32.09 22.27
CA ILE A 659 -15.39 -32.84 21.20
C ILE A 659 -14.32 -33.77 21.78
N HIS A 660 -13.58 -33.30 22.78
CA HIS A 660 -12.59 -34.09 23.51
C HIS A 660 -13.20 -35.35 24.12
N THR A 661 -14.35 -35.22 24.78
CA THR A 661 -15.09 -36.34 25.39
C THR A 661 -15.53 -37.33 24.33
N ARG A 662 -16.10 -36.84 23.23
CA ARG A 662 -16.49 -37.71 22.10
C ARG A 662 -15.30 -38.45 21.50
N LEU A 663 -14.12 -37.82 21.43
CA LEU A 663 -12.92 -38.47 20.93
C LEU A 663 -12.42 -39.58 21.86
N LYS A 664 -12.49 -39.39 23.18
CA LYS A 664 -12.21 -40.46 24.16
C LYS A 664 -13.16 -41.65 23.97
N GLU A 665 -14.47 -41.40 23.87
CA GLU A 665 -15.47 -42.44 23.62
C GLU A 665 -15.14 -43.26 22.37
N ILE A 666 -14.78 -42.61 21.25
CA ILE A 666 -14.42 -43.30 20.01
C ILE A 666 -13.22 -44.23 20.22
N ILE A 667 -12.20 -43.76 20.96
CA ILE A 667 -11.02 -44.58 21.23
C ILE A 667 -11.39 -45.78 22.09
N ASP A 668 -12.24 -45.61 23.09
CA ASP A 668 -12.66 -46.67 24.01
C ASP A 668 -13.61 -47.68 23.34
N GLU A 669 -14.59 -47.21 22.55
CA GLU A 669 -15.50 -48.05 21.75
C GLU A 669 -14.71 -48.99 20.81
N GLN A 670 -13.67 -48.47 20.17
CA GLN A 670 -12.83 -49.24 19.24
C GLN A 670 -11.79 -50.12 19.96
N GLN A 671 -11.50 -49.91 21.24
CA GLN A 671 -10.73 -50.86 22.06
C GLN A 671 -11.54 -52.11 22.39
N GLN A 672 -12.86 -51.96 22.59
CA GLN A 672 -13.75 -53.04 23.01
C GLN A 672 -14.19 -53.97 21.85
N GLN A 673 -14.06 -53.53 20.60
CA GLN A 673 -14.47 -54.29 19.40
C GLN A 673 -13.43 -55.28 18.86
N GLN A 674 -12.38 -55.64 19.62
CA GLN A 674 -11.45 -56.71 19.22
C GLN A 674 -12.16 -58.08 19.25
N PRO A 675 -12.14 -58.88 18.16
CA PRO A 675 -12.44 -60.30 18.25
C PRO A 675 -11.34 -60.97 19.07
N GLN A 676 -11.73 -61.81 20.04
CA GLN A 676 -10.81 -62.72 20.74
C GLN A 676 -10.12 -63.68 19.77
#